data_AF-A0A1Q9R317-F1
#
_entry.id   AF-A0A1Q9R317-F1
#
_cell.length_a   1.000
_cell.length_b   1.000
_cell.length_c   1.000
_cell.angle_alpha   90.00
_cell.angle_beta   90.00
_cell.angle_gamma   90.00
#
_symmetry.space_group_name_H-M   'P 1'
#
loop_
_entity.id
_entity.type
_entity.pdbx_description
1 polymer ?
#
loop_
_entity_poly.entity_id
_entity_poly.type
_entity_poly.pdbx_seq_one_letter_code
_entity_poly.pdbx_strand_id
1 'polypeptide(L)'
;MKQPVPLLLTCLLACSASVAAPMSDFERFRSFPYMDRSYREAKNDNWPEVERLTRYLLDKVPNNDEARSLLIQALAHQKRYDEAERMAAAQGKDSDQLLELRLIRIEENPPEAAVVEGWMNDSQINQRIRLRQAYSLSLGKHYGPQKALDWLNQLRPAGDDNILRQSRANWAEQVGDWDETVQQLAPMAARGQLEADDWQRLANAYVQRLDEAPLEQLLQQAPSPQAAHKTRLAMVDRAFAEGHEQQARRWLQSLPEADRSLPQYRQQLLELARQGDDGALVRELSNDLNKPCLETAEWLSRNDPPHALEQLRQCRAEDDPKTWLILAQRLHADDLLQNQRLPQPWDSQRQQRLLEVWREQGKTKQVMDWLAAQPQTPAILQQRAELLGKGRDASAAWESLYRQTGSLDALNQATYLMLNAGRKREALGLLEQAYERHQGRLSTPLLQRLAGLYSQADTPLDSRRAVALIPRVDAASRGLLLGRLAESGQCDAVRAAIPGEPKEPGQLRALGRCAMPDHPGEAVVYYQAAERLGDRGSRLPLAYALEAGGDAAGAQRIFDSLTPAEWTDNARLTAAQSALNAGNPERAEQHWSRAAHPAADDWALGATIAERRGNLAQSLERRRQALQHQPRAEHYYDASITAQKAGDMAQSTAWLAEAVRLAPDHPRYRADYGMRLAGSDDKAVRRQSIPYLEQATRSFPEDYRLGETLAWRYDEVENSAAARKELRRVLDVEQDLVDGDDEYGSLEARKFRQRRAHETLSRRDTVTLTSTWSPAGVSTNDNFRSGDTAQRRAQSQNVQMAMWDHALGDEPSRNGSTFSVYGRVLFGGTGRSDYAQSMGTGVGLRWKPLGDANLNLYSELYHQRQIDDSHYDGLSLGQLFSPSKVGRNWRDLRSHADSSNDLLLRATASFFDQGDYRADWRVDEDDWNERFLYLDAAWWTRAGDHQWLSRYQQGHTWKLDTRSPQTVMPYGFLEFGSQDPGNDWRQDLRAGIGLRWQWWFDDDKYNAYRGSLKVRTEYQQGLGGNLYERANGVLLGVELTF
;
A
#
# COMPACT_ATOMS: atom_id res chain seq x y z
N MET A 1 -8.01 3.14 -12.83
CA MET A 1 -7.75 4.00 -11.67
C MET A 1 -7.00 5.23 -12.16
N LYS A 2 -7.62 6.42 -12.04
CA LYS A 2 -7.02 7.69 -12.42
C LYS A 2 -6.15 8.17 -11.26
N GLN A 3 -4.84 8.20 -11.45
CA GLN A 3 -3.90 8.91 -10.59
C GLN A 3 -3.26 10.02 -11.44
N PRO A 4 -3.28 11.28 -10.98
CA PRO A 4 -2.53 12.34 -11.62
C PRO A 4 -1.06 12.23 -11.21
N VAL A 5 -0.17 12.24 -12.21
CA VAL A 5 1.27 12.33 -12.06
C VAL A 5 1.62 13.78 -11.67
N PRO A 6 2.34 14.05 -10.57
CA PRO A 6 2.82 15.40 -10.29
C PRO A 6 4.07 15.65 -11.12
N LEU A 7 3.97 16.52 -12.13
CA LEU A 7 5.13 17.13 -12.79
C LEU A 7 5.83 18.04 -11.76
N LEU A 8 6.98 17.60 -11.26
CA LEU A 8 7.96 18.44 -10.57
C LEU A 8 8.77 19.20 -11.62
N LEU A 9 8.46 20.48 -11.80
CA LEU A 9 9.27 21.41 -12.58
C LEU A 9 10.35 22.01 -11.68
N THR A 10 11.55 21.43 -11.70
CA THR A 10 12.78 22.09 -11.25
C THR A 10 13.33 22.94 -12.38
N CYS A 11 13.10 24.26 -12.35
CA CYS A 11 13.82 25.24 -13.17
C CYS A 11 14.90 25.93 -12.32
N LEU A 12 16.14 25.42 -12.42
CA LEU A 12 17.35 26.19 -12.18
C LEU A 12 17.63 27.01 -13.45
N LEU A 13 17.44 28.33 -13.41
CA LEU A 13 17.86 29.22 -14.49
C LEU A 13 19.21 29.87 -14.16
N ALA A 14 20.27 29.30 -14.71
CA ALA A 14 21.45 30.05 -15.13
C ALA A 14 21.12 30.68 -16.50
N CYS A 15 20.68 31.93 -16.52
CA CYS A 15 20.44 32.66 -17.78
C CYS A 15 21.77 33.14 -18.39
N SER A 16 22.21 32.43 -19.42
CA SER A 16 23.14 32.98 -20.42
C SER A 16 22.32 33.70 -21.49
N ALA A 17 22.59 35.00 -21.63
CA ALA A 17 21.97 36.03 -22.46
C ALA A 17 21.32 35.62 -23.81
N SER A 18 20.08 36.09 -23.99
CA SER A 18 19.70 36.88 -25.16
C SER A 18 19.18 38.23 -24.66
N VAL A 19 19.84 39.32 -25.07
CA VAL A 19 19.64 40.66 -24.52
C VAL A 19 18.33 41.25 -25.02
N ALA A 20 17.26 41.14 -24.23
CA ALA A 20 16.16 42.10 -24.21
C ALA A 20 16.42 43.11 -23.08
N ALA A 21 16.11 44.40 -23.31
CA ALA A 21 16.35 45.45 -22.32
C ALA A 21 15.60 45.13 -21.00
N PRO A 22 16.27 45.16 -19.83
CA PRO A 22 15.62 44.87 -18.56
C PRO A 22 14.51 45.89 -18.29
N MET A 23 13.32 45.40 -17.89
CA MET A 23 12.19 46.25 -17.54
C MET A 23 12.59 47.31 -16.50
N SER A 24 12.21 48.56 -16.75
CA SER A 24 12.33 49.66 -15.78
C SER A 24 11.48 49.40 -14.54
N ASP A 25 11.85 50.00 -13.41
CA ASP A 25 11.09 49.88 -12.16
C ASP A 25 9.63 50.34 -12.31
N PHE A 26 9.40 51.33 -13.19
CA PHE A 26 8.06 51.80 -13.54
C PHE A 26 7.25 50.75 -14.34
N GLU A 27 7.88 50.06 -15.28
CA GLU A 27 7.24 48.96 -16.03
C GLU A 27 6.93 47.76 -15.13
N ARG A 28 7.80 47.43 -14.16
CA ARG A 28 7.52 46.39 -13.14
C ARG A 28 6.35 46.77 -12.24
N PHE A 29 6.34 48.01 -11.71
CA PHE A 29 5.25 48.52 -10.90
C PHE A 29 3.92 48.51 -11.64
N ARG A 30 3.89 48.93 -12.92
CA ARG A 30 2.68 48.90 -13.75
C ARG A 30 2.21 47.49 -14.10
N SER A 31 3.11 46.51 -14.09
CA SER A 31 2.79 45.10 -14.38
C SER A 31 2.14 44.39 -13.20
N PHE A 32 2.50 44.76 -11.97
CA PHE A 32 2.12 44.05 -10.74
C PHE A 32 0.60 43.80 -10.58
N PRO A 33 -0.30 44.79 -10.73
CA PRO A 33 -1.74 44.56 -10.51
C PRO A 33 -2.36 43.56 -11.50
N TYR A 34 -1.83 43.53 -12.74
CA TYR A 34 -2.31 42.62 -13.78
C TYR A 34 -1.72 41.22 -13.59
N MET A 35 -0.46 41.11 -13.18
CA MET A 35 0.18 39.82 -12.87
C MET A 35 -0.43 39.15 -11.65
N ASP A 36 -0.60 39.88 -10.54
CA ASP A 36 -1.23 39.37 -9.32
C ASP A 36 -2.65 38.85 -9.58
N ARG A 37 -3.45 39.62 -10.34
CA ARG A 37 -4.78 39.17 -10.72
C ARG A 37 -4.71 37.97 -11.66
N SER A 38 -3.82 37.95 -12.64
CA SER A 38 -3.67 36.82 -13.57
C SER A 38 -3.30 35.53 -12.82
N TYR A 39 -2.44 35.57 -11.81
CA TYR A 39 -2.13 34.40 -10.98
C TYR A 39 -3.31 33.92 -10.12
N ARG A 40 -4.09 34.86 -9.55
CA ARG A 40 -5.31 34.52 -8.82
C ARG A 40 -6.36 33.86 -9.71
N GLU A 41 -6.55 34.38 -10.92
CA GLU A 41 -7.48 33.80 -11.90
C GLU A 41 -6.98 32.45 -12.43
N ALA A 42 -5.67 32.28 -12.62
CA ALA A 42 -5.06 30.98 -12.97
C ALA A 42 -5.30 29.93 -11.88
N LYS A 43 -5.19 30.30 -10.61
CA LYS A 43 -5.50 29.42 -9.46
C LYS A 43 -6.99 29.01 -9.42
N ASN A 44 -7.86 29.81 -10.02
CA ASN A 44 -9.30 29.55 -10.10
C ASN A 44 -9.70 28.86 -11.43
N ASP A 45 -8.75 28.36 -12.22
CA ASP A 45 -8.96 27.79 -13.55
C ASP A 45 -9.65 28.73 -14.56
N ASN A 46 -9.63 30.05 -14.31
CA ASN A 46 -10.26 31.06 -15.17
C ASN A 46 -9.31 31.54 -16.28
N TRP A 47 -8.85 30.61 -17.10
CA TRP A 47 -7.85 30.84 -18.15
C TRP A 47 -8.20 31.92 -19.19
N PRO A 48 -9.48 32.14 -19.60
CA PRO A 48 -9.84 33.25 -20.47
C PRO A 48 -9.54 34.63 -19.87
N GLU A 49 -9.73 34.80 -18.55
CA GLU A 49 -9.44 36.06 -17.87
C GLU A 49 -7.93 36.25 -17.69
N VAL A 50 -7.18 35.17 -17.42
CA VAL A 50 -5.71 35.18 -17.42
C VAL A 50 -5.17 35.67 -18.76
N GLU A 51 -5.71 35.15 -19.87
CA GLU A 51 -5.34 35.61 -21.22
C GLU A 51 -5.66 37.10 -21.43
N ARG A 52 -6.87 37.55 -21.05
CA ARG A 52 -7.29 38.94 -21.23
C ARG A 52 -6.35 39.90 -20.50
N LEU A 53 -6.00 39.58 -19.26
CA LEU A 53 -5.14 40.39 -18.40
C LEU A 53 -3.70 40.40 -18.88
N THR A 54 -3.15 39.25 -19.25
CA THR A 54 -1.77 39.13 -19.75
C THR A 54 -1.58 39.76 -21.13
N ARG A 55 -2.54 39.62 -22.06
CA ARG A 55 -2.52 40.36 -23.35
C ARG A 55 -2.59 41.87 -23.16
N TYR A 56 -3.48 42.34 -22.27
CA TYR A 56 -3.57 43.76 -21.95
C TYR A 56 -2.26 44.29 -21.36
N LEU A 57 -1.62 43.50 -20.51
CA LEU A 57 -0.33 43.85 -19.94
C LEU A 57 0.78 43.91 -21.00
N LEU A 58 0.86 42.92 -21.88
CA LEU A 58 1.88 42.85 -22.94
C LEU A 58 1.74 43.96 -24.00
N ASP A 59 0.54 44.52 -24.19
CA ASP A 59 0.33 45.72 -25.02
C ASP A 59 1.01 46.98 -24.41
N LYS A 60 1.04 47.07 -23.07
CA LYS A 60 1.62 48.21 -22.35
C LYS A 60 3.08 48.01 -21.94
N VAL A 61 3.47 46.76 -21.73
CA VAL A 61 4.81 46.35 -21.30
C VAL A 61 5.26 45.15 -22.14
N PRO A 62 5.69 45.38 -23.39
CA PRO A 62 6.00 44.30 -24.33
C PRO A 62 7.19 43.42 -23.90
N ASN A 63 8.09 43.94 -23.07
CA ASN A 63 9.28 43.27 -22.53
C ASN A 63 9.02 42.50 -21.21
N ASN A 64 7.76 42.24 -20.83
CA ASN A 64 7.43 41.46 -19.65
C ASN A 64 7.40 39.95 -19.95
N ASP A 65 8.51 39.25 -19.64
CA ASP A 65 8.65 37.81 -19.89
C ASP A 65 7.73 36.95 -19.01
N GLU A 66 7.42 37.41 -17.80
CA GLU A 66 6.56 36.69 -16.85
C GLU A 66 5.09 36.68 -17.33
N ALA A 67 4.60 37.84 -17.77
CA ALA A 67 3.27 37.98 -18.36
C ALA A 67 3.14 37.16 -19.65
N ARG A 68 4.22 37.11 -20.45
CA ARG A 68 4.30 36.32 -21.67
C ARG A 68 4.22 34.82 -21.36
N SER A 69 4.94 34.36 -20.34
CA SER A 69 4.89 32.97 -19.88
C SER A 69 3.50 32.55 -19.40
N LEU A 70 2.86 33.41 -18.61
CA LEU A 70 1.52 33.15 -18.08
C LEU A 70 0.45 33.17 -19.18
N LEU A 71 0.63 34.01 -20.21
CA LEU A 71 -0.22 33.99 -21.41
C LEU A 71 -0.06 32.68 -22.21
N ILE A 72 1.17 32.19 -22.38
CA ILE A 72 1.43 30.90 -23.05
C ILE A 72 0.71 29.76 -22.31
N GLN A 73 0.78 29.74 -20.98
CA GLN A 73 0.06 28.75 -20.16
C GLN A 73 -1.46 28.90 -20.29
N ALA A 74 -2.00 30.13 -20.22
CA ALA A 74 -3.43 30.38 -20.38
C ALA A 74 -3.98 29.92 -21.74
N LEU A 75 -3.21 30.09 -22.81
CA LEU A 75 -3.55 29.60 -24.13
C LEU A 75 -3.49 28.06 -24.20
N ALA A 76 -2.51 27.42 -23.55
CA ALA A 76 -2.39 25.96 -23.48
C ALA A 76 -3.58 25.33 -22.74
N HIS A 77 -3.98 25.87 -21.59
CA HIS A 77 -5.14 25.39 -20.82
C HIS A 77 -6.47 25.57 -21.58
N GLN A 78 -6.56 26.57 -22.44
CA GLN A 78 -7.71 26.77 -23.34
C GLN A 78 -7.61 25.95 -24.64
N LYS A 79 -6.65 25.01 -24.74
CA LYS A 79 -6.39 24.16 -25.91
C LYS A 79 -6.03 24.92 -27.20
N ARG A 80 -5.63 26.20 -27.07
CA ARG A 80 -5.20 27.08 -28.18
C ARG A 80 -3.70 26.97 -28.42
N TYR A 81 -3.24 25.74 -28.65
CA TYR A 81 -1.82 25.45 -28.65
C TYR A 81 -1.03 26.12 -29.78
N ASP A 82 -1.62 26.34 -30.96
CA ASP A 82 -0.92 27.00 -32.08
C ASP A 82 -0.59 28.47 -31.80
N GLU A 83 -1.36 29.13 -30.93
CA GLU A 83 -1.06 30.49 -30.47
C GLU A 83 -0.01 30.48 -29.35
N ALA A 84 -0.18 29.58 -28.37
CA ALA A 84 0.79 29.39 -27.29
C ALA A 84 2.19 29.08 -27.85
N GLU A 85 2.25 28.23 -28.88
CA GLU A 85 3.52 27.81 -29.48
C GLU A 85 4.18 28.94 -30.27
N ARG A 86 3.44 29.70 -31.09
CA ARG A 86 3.98 30.87 -31.80
C ARG A 86 4.58 31.89 -30.83
N MET A 87 3.95 32.06 -29.67
CA MET A 87 4.42 32.97 -28.63
C MET A 87 5.68 32.46 -27.92
N ALA A 88 5.72 31.17 -27.57
CA ALA A 88 6.89 30.54 -26.95
C ALA A 88 8.09 30.46 -27.91
N ALA A 89 7.85 30.16 -29.20
CA ALA A 89 8.90 30.10 -30.23
C ALA A 89 9.59 31.46 -30.45
N ALA A 90 8.88 32.57 -30.22
CA ALA A 90 9.44 33.91 -30.32
C ALA A 90 10.45 34.26 -29.20
N GLN A 91 10.45 33.51 -28.08
CA GLN A 91 11.41 33.69 -26.98
C GLN A 91 12.70 32.89 -27.17
N GLY A 92 12.68 31.89 -28.06
CA GLY A 92 13.82 31.04 -28.34
C GLY A 92 13.36 29.65 -28.76
N LYS A 93 13.88 29.16 -29.89
CA LYS A 93 13.52 27.86 -30.48
C LYS A 93 13.86 26.66 -29.57
N ASP A 94 14.82 26.84 -28.66
CA ASP A 94 15.27 25.82 -27.70
C ASP A 94 14.87 26.13 -26.24
N SER A 95 13.87 26.98 -26.00
CA SER A 95 13.43 27.27 -24.63
C SER A 95 12.76 26.04 -23.99
N ASP A 96 13.10 25.73 -22.73
CA ASP A 96 12.49 24.60 -22.00
C ASP A 96 10.97 24.74 -21.89
N GLN A 97 10.47 25.97 -21.79
CA GLN A 97 9.05 26.30 -21.78
C GLN A 97 8.33 25.93 -23.09
N LEU A 98 8.98 26.11 -24.25
CA LEU A 98 8.45 25.67 -25.53
C LEU A 98 8.42 24.14 -25.63
N LEU A 99 9.46 23.46 -25.13
CA LEU A 99 9.51 22.01 -25.08
C LEU A 99 8.37 21.44 -24.21
N GLU A 100 8.18 21.96 -22.99
CA GLU A 100 7.12 21.50 -22.08
C GLU A 100 5.72 21.68 -22.68
N LEU A 101 5.45 22.83 -23.30
CA LEU A 101 4.21 23.08 -24.00
C LEU A 101 3.94 22.03 -25.09
N ARG A 102 4.96 21.70 -25.89
CA ARG A 102 4.87 20.69 -26.95
C ARG A 102 4.64 19.28 -26.40
N LEU A 103 5.27 18.93 -25.28
CA LEU A 103 5.07 17.64 -24.59
C LEU A 103 3.64 17.51 -24.05
N ILE A 104 3.10 18.57 -23.41
CA ILE A 104 1.71 18.61 -22.93
C ILE A 104 0.73 18.45 -24.09
N ARG A 105 0.97 19.15 -25.21
CA ARG A 105 0.14 19.03 -26.42
C ARG A 105 0.14 17.60 -26.95
N ILE A 106 1.30 16.93 -27.00
CA ILE A 106 1.42 15.55 -27.45
C ILE A 106 0.59 14.58 -26.59
N GLU A 107 0.52 14.80 -25.28
CA GLU A 107 -0.22 13.94 -24.36
C GLU A 107 -1.73 14.18 -24.39
N GLU A 108 -2.17 15.45 -24.39
CA GLU A 108 -3.58 15.81 -24.28
C GLU A 108 -4.31 15.81 -25.64
N ASN A 109 -3.63 16.23 -26.71
CA ASN A 109 -4.19 16.31 -28.05
C ASN A 109 -3.08 16.16 -29.13
N PRO A 110 -2.65 14.91 -29.42
CA PRO A 110 -1.51 14.66 -30.29
C PRO A 110 -1.73 15.29 -31.67
N PRO A 111 -0.85 16.22 -32.10
CA PRO A 111 -0.95 16.85 -33.42
C PRO A 111 -0.54 15.87 -34.52
N GLU A 112 -0.70 16.25 -35.80
CA GLU A 112 -0.23 15.42 -36.92
C GLU A 112 1.30 15.26 -36.91
N ALA A 113 1.78 14.12 -37.43
CA ALA A 113 3.20 13.75 -37.44
C ALA A 113 4.11 14.84 -38.04
N ALA A 114 3.67 15.48 -39.13
CA ALA A 114 4.42 16.55 -39.79
C ALA A 114 4.73 17.75 -38.86
N VAL A 115 3.83 18.04 -37.91
CA VAL A 115 4.00 19.14 -36.94
C VAL A 115 5.10 18.79 -35.95
N VAL A 116 5.05 17.59 -35.37
CA VAL A 116 6.06 17.12 -34.40
C VAL A 116 7.43 16.94 -35.05
N GLU A 117 7.46 16.47 -36.29
CA GLU A 117 8.69 16.39 -37.09
C GLU A 117 9.31 17.77 -37.33
N GLY A 118 8.49 18.78 -37.62
CA GLY A 118 8.92 20.18 -37.66
C GLY A 118 9.56 20.63 -36.36
N TRP A 119 8.94 20.33 -35.21
CA TRP A 119 9.51 20.66 -33.90
C TRP A 119 10.84 19.97 -33.63
N MET A 120 10.94 18.68 -33.97
CA MET A 120 12.16 17.90 -33.81
C MET A 120 13.31 18.45 -34.67
N ASN A 121 13.03 18.87 -35.90
CA ASN A 121 14.05 19.46 -36.79
C ASN A 121 14.57 20.79 -36.25
N ASP A 122 13.72 21.60 -35.62
CA ASP A 122 14.03 22.93 -35.11
C ASP A 122 14.62 22.95 -33.68
N SER A 123 14.72 21.79 -33.01
CA SER A 123 15.16 21.67 -31.62
C SER A 123 16.53 21.01 -31.45
N GLN A 124 17.24 21.38 -30.36
CA GLN A 124 18.45 20.70 -29.89
C GLN A 124 18.25 19.20 -29.61
N ILE A 125 19.35 18.44 -29.63
CA ILE A 125 19.36 16.98 -29.57
C ILE A 125 18.59 16.40 -28.38
N ASN A 126 18.76 16.95 -27.17
CA ASN A 126 18.07 16.46 -25.97
C ASN A 126 16.56 16.71 -26.01
N GLN A 127 16.14 17.87 -26.54
CA GLN A 127 14.72 18.22 -26.66
C GLN A 127 14.05 17.38 -27.76
N ARG A 128 14.74 17.16 -28.89
CA ARG A 128 14.31 16.25 -29.95
C ARG A 128 14.06 14.84 -29.43
N ILE A 129 14.99 14.29 -28.64
CA ILE A 129 14.85 12.95 -28.05
C ILE A 129 13.57 12.86 -27.20
N ARG A 130 13.33 13.85 -26.33
CA ARG A 130 12.15 13.91 -25.47
C ARG A 130 10.85 14.02 -26.27
N LEU A 131 10.79 14.89 -27.29
CA LEU A 131 9.64 15.03 -28.18
C LEU A 131 9.33 13.72 -28.91
N ARG A 132 10.36 13.04 -29.43
CA ARG A 132 10.20 11.74 -30.09
C ARG A 132 9.64 10.69 -29.14
N GLN A 133 10.20 10.57 -27.94
CA GLN A 133 9.77 9.59 -26.95
C GLN A 133 8.30 9.82 -26.55
N ALA A 134 7.94 11.07 -26.23
CA ALA A 134 6.58 11.42 -25.86
C ALA A 134 5.58 11.16 -26.99
N TYR A 135 5.92 11.52 -28.23
CA TYR A 135 5.00 11.33 -29.34
C TYR A 135 4.86 9.86 -29.76
N SER A 136 5.94 9.08 -29.78
CA SER A 136 5.85 7.63 -30.02
C SER A 136 5.00 6.92 -28.95
N LEU A 137 5.12 7.31 -27.69
CA LEU A 137 4.27 6.81 -26.60
C LEU A 137 2.80 7.20 -26.77
N SER A 138 2.52 8.45 -27.12
CA SER A 138 1.17 8.94 -27.39
C SER A 138 0.53 8.18 -28.58
N LEU A 139 1.27 8.00 -29.67
CA LEU A 139 0.81 7.20 -30.81
C LEU A 139 0.51 5.76 -30.42
N GLY A 140 1.38 5.12 -29.64
CA GLY A 140 1.16 3.75 -29.14
C GLY A 140 -0.09 3.64 -28.27
N LYS A 141 -0.32 4.62 -27.39
CA LYS A 141 -1.48 4.68 -26.49
C LYS A 141 -2.80 4.89 -27.23
N HIS A 142 -2.83 5.76 -28.25
CA HIS A 142 -4.05 6.16 -28.94
C HIS A 142 -4.38 5.33 -30.18
N TYR A 143 -3.37 4.80 -30.89
CA TYR A 143 -3.53 4.15 -32.19
C TYR A 143 -2.86 2.76 -32.26
N GLY A 144 -2.25 2.29 -31.18
CA GLY A 144 -1.58 0.99 -31.09
C GLY A 144 -0.08 1.02 -31.44
N PRO A 145 0.68 0.01 -31.01
CA PRO A 145 2.14 -0.01 -31.10
C PRO A 145 2.68 -0.01 -32.54
N GLN A 146 1.94 -0.57 -33.51
CA GLN A 146 2.31 -0.53 -34.94
C GLN A 146 2.39 0.90 -35.46
N LYS A 147 1.43 1.76 -35.07
CA LYS A 147 1.38 3.15 -35.54
C LYS A 147 2.58 3.97 -35.03
N ALA A 148 3.03 3.69 -33.81
CA ALA A 148 4.22 4.31 -33.22
C ALA A 148 5.49 3.87 -33.97
N LEU A 149 5.61 2.57 -34.29
CA LEU A 149 6.73 2.03 -35.04
C LEU A 149 6.81 2.59 -36.46
N ASP A 150 5.69 2.57 -37.20
CA ASP A 150 5.60 3.09 -38.57
C ASP A 150 6.07 4.54 -38.65
N TRP A 151 5.68 5.36 -37.67
CA TRP A 151 6.11 6.75 -37.58
C TRP A 151 7.60 6.87 -37.28
N LEU A 152 8.10 6.15 -36.26
CA LEU A 152 9.52 6.17 -35.91
C LEU A 152 10.41 5.74 -37.08
N ASN A 153 9.98 4.80 -37.91
CA ASN A 153 10.71 4.31 -39.08
C ASN A 153 10.84 5.36 -40.20
N GLN A 154 9.93 6.35 -40.27
CA GLN A 154 10.00 7.44 -41.24
C GLN A 154 11.02 8.52 -40.87
N LEU A 155 11.42 8.60 -39.59
CA LEU A 155 12.33 9.62 -39.08
C LEU A 155 13.78 9.40 -39.57
N ARG A 156 14.53 10.49 -39.76
CA ARG A 156 15.97 10.43 -40.07
C ARG A 156 16.81 10.60 -38.80
N PRO A 157 17.92 9.85 -38.63
CA PRO A 157 18.86 10.10 -37.54
C PRO A 157 19.48 11.49 -37.65
N ALA A 158 19.61 12.20 -36.53
CA ALA A 158 20.18 13.55 -36.55
C ALA A 158 21.02 13.82 -35.27
N GLY A 159 22.06 13.00 -35.09
CA GLY A 159 22.99 13.07 -33.94
C GLY A 159 22.65 12.11 -32.80
N ASP A 160 21.47 11.50 -32.82
CA ASP A 160 20.90 10.63 -31.79
C ASP A 160 20.54 9.23 -32.32
N ASP A 161 21.29 8.77 -33.33
CA ASP A 161 21.07 7.52 -34.08
C ASP A 161 20.87 6.30 -33.15
N ASN A 162 21.71 6.15 -32.12
CA ASN A 162 21.61 5.03 -31.18
C ASN A 162 20.30 5.06 -30.38
N ILE A 163 19.85 6.24 -29.92
CA ILE A 163 18.62 6.39 -29.14
C ILE A 163 17.38 6.18 -30.02
N LEU A 164 17.45 6.63 -31.28
CA LEU A 164 16.40 6.38 -32.27
C LEU A 164 16.27 4.88 -32.56
N ARG A 165 17.40 4.19 -32.76
CA ARG A 165 17.46 2.73 -32.96
C ARG A 165 16.88 1.97 -31.77
N GLN A 166 17.30 2.30 -30.55
CA GLN A 166 16.75 1.71 -29.31
C GLN A 166 15.23 1.89 -29.20
N SER A 167 14.73 3.09 -29.56
CA SER A 167 13.30 3.41 -29.50
C SER A 167 12.50 2.60 -30.52
N ARG A 168 12.98 2.50 -31.77
CA ARG A 168 12.36 1.67 -32.82
C ARG A 168 12.35 0.20 -32.42
N ALA A 169 13.47 -0.32 -31.91
CA ALA A 169 13.56 -1.69 -31.42
C ALA A 169 12.52 -1.96 -30.31
N ASN A 170 12.29 -1.02 -29.38
CA ASN A 170 11.33 -1.21 -28.31
C ASN A 170 9.90 -1.36 -28.85
N TRP A 171 9.49 -0.50 -29.77
CA TRP A 171 8.17 -0.60 -30.39
C TRP A 171 8.03 -1.80 -31.31
N ALA A 172 9.09 -2.19 -32.03
CA ALA A 172 9.16 -3.39 -32.84
C ALA A 172 8.93 -4.66 -32.02
N GLU A 173 9.57 -4.76 -30.85
CA GLU A 173 9.35 -5.87 -29.90
C GLU A 173 7.88 -5.97 -29.44
N GLN A 174 7.19 -4.84 -29.22
CA GLN A 174 5.79 -4.84 -28.76
C GLN A 174 4.80 -5.31 -29.83
N VAL A 175 5.12 -5.18 -31.11
CA VAL A 175 4.31 -5.73 -32.22
C VAL A 175 4.78 -7.11 -32.69
N GLY A 176 5.89 -7.62 -32.12
CA GLY A 176 6.51 -8.88 -32.54
C GLY A 176 7.30 -8.78 -33.85
N ASP A 177 7.71 -7.58 -34.27
CA ASP A 177 8.55 -7.36 -35.44
C ASP A 177 10.04 -7.51 -35.06
N TRP A 178 10.50 -8.77 -35.08
CA TRP A 178 11.89 -9.09 -34.75
C TRP A 178 12.87 -8.69 -35.85
N ASP A 179 12.43 -8.61 -37.12
CA ASP A 179 13.25 -8.17 -38.25
C ASP A 179 13.70 -6.72 -38.05
N GLU A 180 12.75 -5.85 -37.72
CA GLU A 180 13.01 -4.45 -37.40
C GLU A 180 13.86 -4.31 -36.12
N THR A 181 13.60 -5.11 -35.09
CA THR A 181 14.40 -5.11 -33.85
C THR A 181 15.88 -5.40 -34.13
N VAL A 182 16.17 -6.40 -34.97
CA VAL A 182 17.54 -6.72 -35.42
C VAL A 182 18.12 -5.60 -36.27
N GLN A 183 17.37 -5.06 -37.23
CA GLN A 183 17.81 -3.98 -38.10
C GLN A 183 18.28 -2.74 -37.31
N GLN A 184 17.64 -2.47 -36.17
CA GLN A 184 17.97 -1.32 -35.35
C GLN A 184 19.12 -1.60 -34.36
N LEU A 185 19.14 -2.74 -33.67
CA LEU A 185 20.14 -3.02 -32.62
C LEU A 185 21.45 -3.66 -33.14
N ALA A 186 21.44 -4.43 -34.23
CA ALA A 186 22.64 -5.10 -34.74
C ALA A 186 23.79 -4.14 -35.13
N PRO A 187 23.52 -2.98 -35.77
CA PRO A 187 24.58 -1.99 -36.05
C PRO A 187 25.20 -1.36 -34.79
N MET A 188 24.47 -1.34 -33.67
CA MET A 188 25.01 -0.88 -32.39
C MET A 188 25.93 -1.92 -31.76
N ALA A 189 25.58 -3.21 -31.88
CA ALA A 189 26.44 -4.33 -31.49
C ALA A 189 27.77 -4.33 -32.27
N ALA A 190 27.71 -4.18 -33.59
CA ALA A 190 28.90 -4.15 -34.45
C ALA A 190 29.85 -2.98 -34.13
N ARG A 191 29.34 -1.88 -33.58
CA ARG A 191 30.12 -0.71 -33.13
C ARG A 191 30.60 -0.81 -31.68
N GLY A 192 30.27 -1.89 -30.96
CA GLY A 192 30.59 -2.05 -29.53
C GLY A 192 29.86 -1.07 -28.61
N GLN A 193 28.72 -0.53 -29.04
CA GLN A 193 27.93 0.50 -28.34
C GLN A 193 26.62 -0.05 -27.76
N LEU A 194 26.57 -1.36 -27.52
CA LEU A 194 25.38 -2.05 -27.04
C LEU A 194 25.49 -2.28 -25.54
N GLU A 195 24.60 -1.66 -24.77
CA GLU A 195 24.50 -1.86 -23.33
C GLU A 195 23.96 -3.25 -23.00
N ALA A 196 24.14 -3.72 -21.75
CA ALA A 196 23.80 -5.09 -21.36
C ALA A 196 22.30 -5.45 -21.58
N ASP A 197 21.39 -4.50 -21.34
CA ASP A 197 19.95 -4.69 -21.55
C ASP A 197 19.60 -4.81 -23.04
N ASP A 198 20.19 -3.94 -23.87
CA ASP A 198 20.00 -3.98 -25.33
C ASP A 198 20.68 -5.18 -25.97
N TRP A 199 21.76 -5.68 -25.37
CA TRP A 199 22.38 -6.96 -25.74
C TRP A 199 21.39 -8.11 -25.56
N GLN A 200 20.69 -8.15 -24.44
CA GLN A 200 19.69 -9.20 -24.18
C GLN A 200 18.49 -9.09 -25.14
N ARG A 201 18.07 -7.86 -25.48
CA ARG A 201 16.98 -7.61 -26.43
C ARG A 201 17.35 -8.04 -27.85
N LEU A 202 18.54 -7.69 -28.33
CA LEU A 202 19.05 -8.15 -29.63
C LEU A 202 19.25 -9.67 -29.66
N ALA A 203 19.77 -10.25 -28.57
CA ALA A 203 19.90 -11.70 -28.42
C ALA A 203 18.54 -12.40 -28.51
N ASN A 204 17.52 -11.87 -27.83
CA ASN A 204 16.16 -12.38 -27.95
C ASN A 204 15.60 -12.23 -29.37
N ALA A 205 15.83 -11.10 -30.05
CA ALA A 205 15.37 -10.92 -31.43
C ALA A 205 16.00 -11.95 -32.39
N TYR A 206 17.31 -12.20 -32.29
CA TYR A 206 17.95 -13.27 -33.07
C TYR A 206 17.41 -14.66 -32.74
N VAL A 207 17.11 -14.93 -31.47
CA VAL A 207 16.47 -16.19 -31.06
C VAL A 207 15.09 -16.32 -31.70
N GLN A 208 14.23 -15.29 -31.60
CA GLN A 208 12.88 -15.31 -32.15
C GLN A 208 12.87 -15.52 -33.68
N ARG A 209 13.89 -15.00 -34.38
CA ARG A 209 14.10 -15.18 -35.83
C ARG A 209 14.83 -16.46 -36.22
N LEU A 210 15.43 -17.16 -35.26
CA LEU A 210 16.32 -18.29 -35.51
C LEU A 210 17.53 -17.91 -36.38
N ASP A 211 18.16 -16.77 -36.12
CA ASP A 211 19.36 -16.31 -36.83
C ASP A 211 20.65 -16.82 -36.15
N GLU A 212 21.25 -17.92 -36.63
CA GLU A 212 22.42 -18.54 -35.97
C GLU A 212 23.69 -17.69 -36.02
N ALA A 213 24.14 -17.34 -37.23
CA ALA A 213 25.46 -16.72 -37.41
C ALA A 213 25.59 -15.36 -36.69
N PRO A 214 24.59 -14.45 -36.77
CA PRO A 214 24.63 -13.20 -36.01
C PRO A 214 24.60 -13.41 -34.49
N LEU A 215 23.85 -14.41 -34.01
CA LEU A 215 23.75 -14.73 -32.59
C LEU A 215 25.05 -15.30 -32.03
N GLU A 216 25.73 -16.19 -32.76
CA GLU A 216 27.05 -16.72 -32.37
C GLU A 216 28.08 -15.60 -32.24
N GLN A 217 28.08 -14.66 -33.17
CA GLN A 217 28.96 -13.49 -33.12
C GLN A 217 28.63 -12.59 -31.91
N LEU A 218 27.34 -12.37 -31.63
CA LEU A 218 26.89 -11.59 -30.48
C LEU A 218 27.29 -12.24 -29.13
N LEU A 219 27.28 -13.57 -29.04
CA LEU A 219 27.65 -14.32 -27.85
C LEU A 219 29.14 -14.20 -27.48
N GLN A 220 30.01 -13.87 -28.43
CA GLN A 220 31.43 -13.58 -28.15
C GLN A 220 31.60 -12.30 -27.34
N GLN A 221 30.62 -11.40 -27.38
CA GLN A 221 30.60 -10.11 -26.69
C GLN A 221 29.58 -10.08 -25.53
N ALA A 222 29.23 -11.25 -25.00
CA ALA A 222 28.22 -11.33 -23.95
C ALA A 222 28.64 -10.58 -22.68
N PRO A 223 27.74 -9.80 -22.05
CA PRO A 223 28.05 -9.01 -20.85
C PRO A 223 28.36 -9.89 -19.63
N SER A 224 27.89 -11.14 -19.62
CA SER A 224 28.26 -12.13 -18.61
C SER A 224 28.17 -13.57 -19.13
N PRO A 225 28.88 -14.54 -18.52
CA PRO A 225 28.74 -15.96 -18.83
C PRO A 225 27.30 -16.48 -18.65
N GLN A 226 26.57 -15.94 -17.68
CA GLN A 226 25.19 -16.31 -17.40
C GLN A 226 24.23 -15.79 -18.48
N ALA A 227 24.42 -14.57 -18.98
CA ALA A 227 23.64 -14.03 -20.09
C ALA A 227 23.87 -14.83 -21.38
N ALA A 228 25.12 -15.23 -21.64
CA ALA A 228 25.47 -16.09 -22.76
C ALA A 228 24.84 -17.48 -22.64
N HIS A 229 24.83 -18.05 -21.44
CA HIS A 229 24.19 -19.35 -21.15
C HIS A 229 22.68 -19.31 -21.39
N LYS A 230 21.97 -18.35 -20.76
CA LYS A 230 20.51 -18.19 -20.92
C LYS A 230 20.09 -18.01 -22.38
N THR A 231 20.88 -17.27 -23.15
CA THR A 231 20.64 -17.03 -24.57
C THR A 231 20.79 -18.30 -25.41
N ARG A 232 21.83 -19.10 -25.15
CA ARG A 232 22.00 -20.41 -25.82
C ARG A 232 20.81 -21.34 -25.57
N LEU A 233 20.30 -21.37 -24.33
CA LEU A 233 19.12 -22.17 -23.98
C LEU A 233 17.87 -21.66 -24.72
N ALA A 234 17.64 -20.34 -24.73
CA ALA A 234 16.51 -19.76 -25.44
C ALA A 234 16.54 -20.06 -26.96
N MET A 235 17.73 -20.08 -27.57
CA MET A 235 17.90 -20.47 -28.98
C MET A 235 17.54 -21.93 -29.23
N VAL A 236 17.96 -22.82 -28.33
CA VAL A 236 17.59 -24.24 -28.37
C VAL A 236 16.07 -24.39 -28.31
N ASP A 237 15.43 -23.81 -27.29
CA ASP A 237 13.98 -23.93 -27.09
C ASP A 237 13.17 -23.37 -28.27
N ARG A 238 13.60 -22.24 -28.84
CA ARG A 238 12.93 -21.63 -30.00
C ARG A 238 13.13 -22.44 -31.28
N ALA A 239 14.33 -22.98 -31.53
CA ALA A 239 14.60 -23.81 -32.70
C ALA A 239 13.77 -25.11 -32.66
N PHE A 240 13.55 -25.64 -31.46
CA PHE A 240 12.62 -26.75 -31.24
C PHE A 240 11.17 -26.36 -31.49
N ALA A 241 10.71 -25.24 -30.95
CA ALA A 241 9.31 -24.81 -31.07
C ALA A 241 8.87 -24.58 -32.53
N GLU A 242 9.77 -24.09 -33.39
CA GLU A 242 9.50 -23.83 -34.81
C GLU A 242 9.87 -25.02 -35.73
N GLY A 243 10.37 -26.13 -35.19
CA GLY A 243 10.70 -27.33 -35.97
C GLY A 243 11.99 -27.22 -36.82
N HIS A 244 12.93 -26.36 -36.47
CA HIS A 244 14.22 -26.21 -37.16
C HIS A 244 15.25 -27.21 -36.63
N GLU A 245 15.09 -28.47 -37.04
CA GLU A 245 15.74 -29.63 -36.44
C GLU A 245 17.27 -29.62 -36.45
N GLN A 246 17.89 -29.32 -37.59
CA GLN A 246 19.36 -29.30 -37.72
C GLN A 246 20.00 -28.18 -36.89
N GLN A 247 19.32 -27.05 -36.80
CA GLN A 247 19.74 -25.87 -36.06
C GLN A 247 19.63 -26.11 -34.55
N ALA A 248 18.50 -26.66 -34.09
CA ALA A 248 18.31 -27.08 -32.71
C ALA A 248 19.41 -28.05 -32.26
N ARG A 249 19.79 -29.03 -33.11
CA ARG A 249 20.89 -29.96 -32.82
C ARG A 249 22.24 -29.25 -32.63
N ARG A 250 22.61 -28.33 -33.53
CA ARG A 250 23.88 -27.59 -33.44
C ARG A 250 23.97 -26.75 -32.17
N TRP A 251 22.91 -25.99 -31.85
CA TRP A 251 22.88 -25.13 -30.67
C TRP A 251 22.87 -25.93 -29.37
N LEU A 252 22.18 -27.06 -29.33
CA LEU A 252 22.17 -27.92 -28.16
C LEU A 252 23.56 -28.57 -27.94
N GLN A 253 24.30 -28.87 -29.00
CA GLN A 253 25.69 -29.32 -28.87
C GLN A 253 26.65 -28.24 -28.36
N SER A 254 26.34 -26.96 -28.58
CA SER A 254 27.13 -25.81 -28.10
C SER A 254 26.98 -25.54 -26.59
N LEU A 255 26.00 -26.16 -25.93
CA LEU A 255 25.79 -26.02 -24.49
C LEU A 255 26.90 -26.72 -23.68
N PRO A 256 27.21 -26.22 -22.46
CA PRO A 256 28.07 -26.93 -21.52
C PRO A 256 27.61 -28.38 -21.28
N GLU A 257 28.55 -29.28 -20.99
CA GLU A 257 28.26 -30.71 -20.76
C GLU A 257 27.27 -30.94 -19.62
N ALA A 258 27.33 -30.13 -18.57
CA ALA A 258 26.37 -30.16 -17.47
C ALA A 258 24.92 -29.91 -17.95
N ASP A 259 24.71 -28.96 -18.86
CA ASP A 259 23.37 -28.65 -19.39
C ASP A 259 22.91 -29.70 -20.41
N ARG A 260 23.81 -30.21 -21.25
CA ARG A 260 23.52 -31.31 -22.19
C ARG A 260 23.15 -32.61 -21.48
N SER A 261 23.56 -32.76 -20.22
CA SER A 261 23.19 -33.91 -19.39
C SER A 261 21.78 -33.80 -18.78
N LEU A 262 21.15 -32.63 -18.84
CA LEU A 262 19.82 -32.42 -18.29
C LEU A 262 18.79 -33.26 -19.07
N PRO A 263 17.87 -33.97 -18.38
CA PRO A 263 16.90 -34.86 -19.02
C PRO A 263 16.04 -34.20 -20.11
N GLN A 264 15.71 -32.92 -19.94
CA GLN A 264 14.88 -32.15 -20.89
C GLN A 264 15.55 -31.99 -22.26
N TYR A 265 16.84 -31.63 -22.32
CA TYR A 265 17.56 -31.42 -23.58
C TYR A 265 17.97 -32.73 -24.23
N ARG A 266 18.24 -33.78 -23.44
CA ARG A 266 18.46 -35.13 -23.97
C ARG A 266 17.21 -35.66 -24.67
N GLN A 267 16.03 -35.46 -24.08
CA GLN A 267 14.77 -35.87 -24.71
C GLN A 267 14.54 -35.17 -26.05
N GLN A 268 14.82 -33.88 -26.13
CA GLN A 268 14.72 -33.11 -27.36
C GLN A 268 15.73 -33.57 -28.43
N LEU A 269 16.98 -33.93 -28.08
CA LEU A 269 17.94 -34.54 -29.00
C LEU A 269 17.48 -35.89 -29.58
N LEU A 270 16.83 -36.71 -28.74
CA LEU A 270 16.28 -38.00 -29.18
C LEU A 270 15.20 -37.82 -30.24
N GLU A 271 14.34 -36.81 -30.10
CA GLU A 271 13.28 -36.51 -31.07
C GLU A 271 13.88 -36.11 -32.44
N LEU A 272 14.90 -35.24 -32.45
CA LEU A 272 15.65 -34.89 -33.67
C LEU A 272 16.36 -36.09 -34.31
N ALA A 273 16.91 -37.00 -33.51
CA ALA A 273 17.57 -38.20 -34.01
C ALA A 273 16.58 -39.16 -34.68
N ARG A 274 15.33 -39.23 -34.21
CA ARG A 274 14.26 -40.03 -34.84
C ARG A 274 13.77 -39.43 -36.17
N GLN A 275 14.05 -38.16 -36.47
CA GLN A 275 13.64 -37.50 -37.72
C GLN A 275 14.74 -37.51 -38.80
N GLY A 276 16.02 -37.57 -38.41
CA GLY A 276 17.17 -37.60 -39.32
C GLY A 276 17.71 -39.00 -39.71
N ASP A 277 16.95 -40.07 -39.43
CA ASP A 277 17.27 -41.48 -39.72
C ASP A 277 18.61 -42.03 -39.14
N ASP A 278 19.15 -41.42 -38.08
CA ASP A 278 20.38 -41.88 -37.40
C ASP A 278 20.06 -42.92 -36.32
N GLY A 279 19.83 -44.18 -36.73
CA GLY A 279 19.37 -45.27 -35.87
C GLY A 279 20.30 -45.64 -34.70
N ALA A 280 21.61 -45.39 -34.82
CA ALA A 280 22.58 -45.63 -33.76
C ALA A 280 22.42 -44.61 -32.62
N LEU A 281 22.31 -43.32 -32.96
CA LEU A 281 22.11 -42.25 -31.98
C LEU A 281 20.74 -42.37 -31.28
N VAL A 282 19.70 -42.84 -31.98
CA VAL A 282 18.37 -43.10 -31.40
C VAL A 282 18.43 -44.20 -30.34
N ARG A 283 19.15 -45.30 -30.58
CA ARG A 283 19.30 -46.39 -29.62
C ARG A 283 20.07 -45.94 -28.37
N GLU A 284 21.17 -45.23 -28.55
CA GLU A 284 22.00 -44.69 -27.46
C GLU A 284 21.20 -43.72 -26.58
N LEU A 285 20.64 -42.66 -27.16
CA LEU A 285 19.87 -41.66 -26.42
C LEU A 285 18.61 -42.26 -25.78
N SER A 286 17.95 -43.22 -26.42
CA SER A 286 16.78 -43.90 -25.85
C SER A 286 17.14 -44.70 -24.60
N ASN A 287 18.28 -45.39 -24.62
CA ASN A 287 18.73 -46.18 -23.47
C ASN A 287 19.21 -45.25 -22.32
N ASP A 288 19.97 -44.20 -22.64
CA ASP A 288 20.43 -43.21 -21.66
C ASP A 288 19.28 -42.46 -20.97
N LEU A 289 18.20 -42.21 -21.70
CA LEU A 289 16.97 -41.59 -21.20
C LEU A 289 16.00 -42.60 -20.55
N ASN A 290 16.39 -43.88 -20.46
CA ASN A 290 15.54 -44.97 -19.98
C ASN A 290 14.18 -45.05 -20.70
N LYS A 291 14.14 -44.79 -22.01
CA LYS A 291 12.93 -44.97 -22.83
C LYS A 291 12.53 -46.44 -22.88
N PRO A 292 11.22 -46.75 -22.97
CA PRO A 292 10.76 -48.14 -22.96
C PRO A 292 11.39 -48.93 -24.09
N CYS A 293 12.05 -50.04 -23.74
CA CYS A 293 12.87 -50.80 -24.68
C CYS A 293 12.08 -51.23 -25.92
N LEU A 294 10.84 -51.71 -25.75
CA LEU A 294 9.98 -52.14 -26.86
C LEU A 294 9.48 -51.01 -27.75
N GLU A 295 9.37 -49.79 -27.23
CA GLU A 295 9.01 -48.64 -28.05
C GLU A 295 10.15 -48.31 -29.02
N THR A 296 11.38 -48.32 -28.50
CA THR A 296 12.61 -48.19 -29.30
C THR A 296 12.71 -49.33 -30.32
N ALA A 297 12.43 -50.57 -29.90
CA ALA A 297 12.45 -51.75 -30.79
C ALA A 297 11.36 -51.69 -31.88
N GLU A 298 10.15 -51.21 -31.57
CA GLU A 298 9.07 -51.06 -32.56
C GLU A 298 9.41 -49.99 -33.60
N TRP A 299 9.95 -48.83 -33.19
CA TRP A 299 10.38 -47.79 -34.13
C TRP A 299 11.55 -48.27 -35.01
N LEU A 300 12.54 -48.94 -34.41
CA LEU A 300 13.65 -49.54 -35.15
C LEU A 300 13.17 -50.66 -36.09
N SER A 301 12.16 -51.46 -35.71
CA SER A 301 11.66 -52.58 -36.55
C SER A 301 11.16 -52.14 -37.93
N ARG A 302 10.86 -50.84 -38.09
CA ARG A 302 10.34 -50.23 -39.32
C ARG A 302 11.39 -49.45 -40.12
N ASN A 303 12.42 -48.92 -39.46
CA ASN A 303 13.42 -48.04 -40.08
C ASN A 303 14.83 -48.67 -40.14
N ASP A 304 15.18 -49.59 -39.24
CA ASP A 304 16.46 -50.33 -39.21
C ASP A 304 16.33 -51.72 -38.48
N PRO A 305 15.86 -52.79 -39.18
CA PRO A 305 15.49 -54.08 -38.57
C PRO A 305 16.60 -54.88 -37.86
N PRO A 306 17.87 -54.87 -38.31
CA PRO A 306 18.97 -55.52 -37.57
C PRO A 306 19.13 -55.01 -36.14
N HIS A 307 19.13 -53.69 -35.93
CA HIS A 307 19.22 -53.09 -34.59
C HIS A 307 17.93 -53.30 -33.78
N ALA A 308 16.79 -53.55 -34.43
CA ALA A 308 15.51 -53.85 -33.76
C ALA A 308 15.47 -55.22 -33.08
N LEU A 309 16.01 -56.27 -33.71
CA LEU A 309 16.05 -57.62 -33.11
C LEU A 309 17.05 -57.69 -31.94
N GLU A 310 18.17 -56.97 -32.05
CA GLU A 310 19.12 -56.80 -30.95
C GLU A 310 18.49 -56.10 -29.75
N GLN A 311 17.77 -55.01 -30.00
CA GLN A 311 17.01 -54.30 -28.98
C GLN A 311 15.93 -55.23 -28.40
N LEU A 312 15.12 -55.92 -29.23
CA LEU A 312 14.00 -56.78 -28.80
C LEU A 312 14.41 -57.94 -27.87
N ARG A 313 15.62 -58.50 -28.04
CA ARG A 313 16.14 -59.54 -27.16
C ARG A 313 16.52 -59.03 -25.77
N GLN A 314 16.92 -57.76 -25.70
CA GLN A 314 17.20 -57.05 -24.45
C GLN A 314 15.92 -56.49 -23.83
N CYS A 315 14.88 -56.33 -24.65
CA CYS A 315 13.58 -55.91 -24.21
C CYS A 315 12.81 -57.02 -23.53
N ARG A 316 12.11 -56.63 -22.48
CA ARG A 316 11.24 -57.55 -21.79
C ARG A 316 9.96 -57.59 -22.59
N ALA A 317 9.56 -58.77 -23.04
CA ALA A 317 8.27 -58.99 -23.70
C ALA A 317 7.05 -58.49 -22.93
N GLU A 318 7.28 -58.38 -21.64
CA GLU A 318 6.39 -57.95 -20.59
C GLU A 318 6.13 -56.44 -20.66
N ASP A 319 7.02 -55.64 -21.28
CA ASP A 319 6.89 -54.18 -21.37
C ASP A 319 5.67 -53.76 -22.25
N ASP A 320 5.44 -54.47 -23.34
CA ASP A 320 4.35 -54.29 -24.31
C ASP A 320 4.13 -55.65 -25.01
N PRO A 321 3.31 -56.53 -24.43
CA PRO A 321 3.03 -57.92 -24.84
C PRO A 321 2.39 -58.08 -26.20
N LYS A 322 1.63 -57.06 -26.58
CA LYS A 322 1.00 -56.99 -27.89
C LYS A 322 2.07 -56.71 -28.91
N THR A 323 2.81 -55.64 -28.68
CA THR A 323 3.83 -55.18 -29.60
C THR A 323 4.97 -56.18 -29.63
N TRP A 324 5.37 -56.78 -28.51
CA TRP A 324 6.28 -57.90 -28.46
C TRP A 324 5.70 -59.14 -29.12
N LEU A 325 4.44 -59.54 -28.89
CA LEU A 325 3.88 -60.72 -29.58
C LEU A 325 3.78 -60.48 -31.08
N ILE A 326 3.36 -59.29 -31.49
CA ILE A 326 3.30 -58.88 -32.89
C ILE A 326 4.71 -58.82 -33.48
N LEU A 327 5.70 -58.29 -32.76
CA LEU A 327 7.10 -58.25 -33.17
C LEU A 327 7.70 -59.66 -33.19
N ALA A 328 7.40 -60.53 -32.22
CA ALA A 328 7.86 -61.93 -32.14
C ALA A 328 7.18 -62.82 -33.18
N GLN A 329 5.92 -62.53 -33.53
CA GLN A 329 5.21 -63.16 -34.65
C GLN A 329 5.72 -62.62 -36.01
N ARG A 330 5.96 -61.30 -36.13
CA ARG A 330 6.47 -60.62 -37.34
C ARG A 330 7.94 -60.97 -37.63
N LEU A 331 8.73 -61.23 -36.59
CA LEU A 331 10.14 -61.60 -36.64
C LEU A 331 10.36 -63.13 -36.44
N HIS A 332 9.29 -63.93 -36.34
CA HIS A 332 9.25 -65.41 -36.25
C HIS A 332 10.08 -66.07 -35.13
N ALA A 333 9.75 -65.80 -33.86
CA ALA A 333 10.49 -66.31 -32.70
C ALA A 333 9.67 -67.33 -31.85
N ASP A 334 9.57 -68.59 -32.30
CA ASP A 334 8.72 -69.65 -31.69
C ASP A 334 9.18 -70.15 -30.32
N ASP A 335 10.49 -70.19 -30.10
CA ASP A 335 11.12 -70.45 -28.81
C ASP A 335 10.78 -69.34 -27.80
N LEU A 336 10.75 -68.10 -28.27
CA LEU A 336 10.22 -67.00 -27.50
C LEU A 336 8.69 -67.18 -27.33
N LEU A 337 7.87 -67.64 -28.29
CA LEU A 337 6.42 -67.86 -28.04
C LEU A 337 6.12 -68.96 -26.99
N GLN A 338 6.94 -70.00 -26.91
CA GLN A 338 6.76 -71.11 -25.96
C GLN A 338 7.29 -70.78 -24.56
N ASN A 339 8.47 -70.14 -24.50
CA ASN A 339 9.17 -69.89 -23.24
C ASN A 339 8.93 -68.49 -22.72
N GLN A 340 8.62 -67.55 -23.61
CA GLN A 340 8.14 -66.23 -23.26
C GLN A 340 6.63 -66.31 -23.05
N ARG A 341 6.27 -66.19 -21.78
CA ARG A 341 4.90 -65.87 -21.42
C ARG A 341 4.58 -64.46 -21.87
N LEU A 342 3.45 -64.34 -22.57
CA LEU A 342 2.92 -63.07 -22.98
C LEU A 342 1.73 -62.72 -22.10
N PRO A 343 1.38 -61.44 -22.07
CA PRO A 343 0.07 -61.05 -21.54
C PRO A 343 -1.11 -61.11 -22.52
N GLN A 344 -2.21 -61.61 -21.99
CA GLN A 344 -3.56 -61.66 -22.57
C GLN A 344 -4.05 -60.28 -23.09
N PRO A 345 -4.76 -60.14 -24.25
CA PRO A 345 -5.28 -61.18 -25.13
C PRO A 345 -4.21 -61.71 -26.10
N TRP A 346 -2.99 -61.22 -26.03
CA TRP A 346 -1.89 -61.64 -26.90
C TRP A 346 -1.38 -62.97 -26.42
N ASP A 347 -1.27 -63.14 -25.11
CA ASP A 347 -1.22 -64.48 -24.57
C ASP A 347 -2.47 -65.27 -24.89
N SER A 348 -3.70 -64.72 -25.04
CA SER A 348 -4.90 -65.52 -25.44
C SER A 348 -4.76 -65.96 -26.85
N GLN A 349 -4.22 -65.14 -27.73
CA GLN A 349 -4.06 -65.50 -29.12
C GLN A 349 -2.90 -66.47 -29.24
N ARG A 350 -1.81 -66.26 -28.48
CA ARG A 350 -0.73 -67.21 -28.28
C ARG A 350 -1.22 -68.49 -27.60
N GLN A 351 -2.16 -68.43 -26.66
CA GLN A 351 -2.66 -69.50 -25.77
C GLN A 351 -3.77 -70.28 -26.43
N GLN A 352 -4.79 -69.64 -26.99
CA GLN A 352 -5.84 -70.21 -27.83
C GLN A 352 -5.19 -70.97 -28.99
N ARG A 353 -4.16 -70.37 -29.59
CA ARG A 353 -3.30 -71.05 -30.56
C ARG A 353 -2.51 -72.21 -29.94
N LEU A 354 -2.07 -72.08 -28.70
CA LEU A 354 -1.40 -73.13 -27.92
C LEU A 354 -2.36 -74.19 -27.34
N LEU A 355 -3.68 -74.00 -27.36
CA LEU A 355 -4.65 -74.76 -26.57
C LEU A 355 -5.71 -75.50 -27.36
N GLU A 356 -6.02 -75.03 -28.56
CA GLU A 356 -6.44 -75.92 -29.64
C GLU A 356 -5.45 -77.09 -29.74
N VAL A 357 -4.15 -76.80 -29.61
CA VAL A 357 -3.05 -77.79 -29.54
C VAL A 357 -3.08 -78.67 -28.26
N TRP A 358 -3.61 -78.21 -27.11
CA TRP A 358 -3.66 -78.98 -25.83
C TRP A 358 -4.97 -79.75 -25.57
N ARG A 359 -6.12 -79.31 -26.10
CA ARG A 359 -7.45 -79.91 -25.87
C ARG A 359 -7.67 -81.19 -26.69
N GLU A 360 -7.04 -81.29 -27.86
CA GLU A 360 -6.89 -82.51 -28.67
C GLU A 360 -6.12 -83.64 -27.93
N GLN A 361 -5.52 -83.33 -26.76
CA GLN A 361 -4.66 -84.22 -25.97
C GLN A 361 -5.22 -84.68 -24.58
N GLY A 362 -6.47 -84.35 -24.18
CA GLY A 362 -7.17 -84.98 -23.03
C GLY A 362 -6.93 -84.49 -21.57
N LYS A 363 -6.54 -83.23 -21.31
CA LYS A 363 -6.03 -82.76 -19.98
C LYS A 363 -6.99 -81.83 -19.17
N THR A 364 -8.05 -82.34 -18.51
CA THR A 364 -9.16 -81.56 -17.87
C THR A 364 -8.75 -80.48 -16.84
N LYS A 365 -7.67 -80.69 -16.07
CA LYS A 365 -7.12 -79.65 -15.18
C LYS A 365 -6.52 -78.48 -15.99
N GLN A 366 -5.74 -78.79 -17.02
CA GLN A 366 -5.23 -77.82 -17.99
C GLN A 366 -6.36 -77.22 -18.86
N VAL A 367 -7.52 -77.90 -18.96
CA VAL A 367 -8.73 -77.39 -19.61
C VAL A 367 -9.55 -76.50 -18.68
N MET A 368 -9.60 -76.70 -17.35
CA MET A 368 -10.13 -75.67 -16.44
C MET A 368 -9.21 -74.44 -16.44
N ASP A 369 -7.90 -74.65 -16.45
CA ASP A 369 -6.89 -73.60 -16.64
C ASP A 369 -7.02 -72.94 -18.03
N TRP A 370 -7.54 -73.68 -19.02
CA TRP A 370 -7.80 -73.14 -20.35
C TRP A 370 -9.17 -72.51 -20.56
N LEU A 371 -10.24 -73.06 -20.01
CA LEU A 371 -11.59 -72.53 -20.11
C LEU A 371 -11.65 -71.22 -19.33
N ALA A 372 -10.83 -71.09 -18.30
CA ALA A 372 -10.49 -69.82 -17.71
C ALA A 372 -9.82 -68.84 -18.71
N ALA A 373 -9.10 -69.36 -19.72
CA ALA A 373 -8.39 -68.70 -20.81
C ALA A 373 -9.10 -68.75 -22.21
N GLN A 374 -10.42 -68.98 -22.26
CA GLN A 374 -11.23 -68.96 -23.50
C GLN A 374 -12.31 -67.88 -23.52
N PRO A 375 -12.92 -67.56 -24.69
CA PRO A 375 -14.01 -66.60 -24.79
C PRO A 375 -15.25 -67.03 -24.00
N GLN A 376 -15.71 -66.13 -23.15
CA GLN A 376 -16.69 -66.41 -22.11
C GLN A 376 -18.14 -66.19 -22.63
N THR A 377 -18.76 -67.19 -23.27
CA THR A 377 -20.18 -67.14 -23.70
C THR A 377 -21.15 -67.34 -22.52
N PRO A 378 -22.46 -67.02 -22.61
CA PRO A 378 -23.36 -67.13 -21.46
C PRO A 378 -23.39 -68.55 -20.86
N ALA A 379 -23.35 -69.57 -21.72
CA ALA A 379 -23.28 -70.97 -21.31
C ALA A 379 -21.93 -71.35 -20.67
N ILE A 380 -20.80 -70.89 -21.22
CA ILE A 380 -19.45 -71.11 -20.66
C ILE A 380 -19.31 -70.41 -19.31
N LEU A 381 -19.88 -69.22 -19.16
CA LEU A 381 -19.87 -68.42 -17.95
C LEU A 381 -20.73 -69.01 -16.85
N GLN A 382 -21.94 -69.46 -17.19
CA GLN A 382 -22.80 -70.15 -16.25
C GLN A 382 -22.14 -71.45 -15.75
N GLN A 383 -21.63 -72.29 -16.66
CA GLN A 383 -20.88 -73.50 -16.31
C GLN A 383 -19.67 -73.19 -15.42
N ARG A 384 -18.88 -72.16 -15.77
CA ARG A 384 -17.70 -71.75 -15.01
C ARG A 384 -18.10 -71.20 -13.63
N ALA A 385 -19.14 -70.37 -13.54
CA ALA A 385 -19.64 -69.78 -12.29
C ALA A 385 -20.15 -70.85 -11.31
N GLU A 386 -20.91 -71.81 -11.82
CA GLU A 386 -21.47 -72.93 -11.05
C GLU A 386 -20.37 -73.91 -10.58
N LEU A 387 -19.36 -74.19 -11.42
CA LEU A 387 -18.19 -75.02 -11.06
C LEU A 387 -17.26 -74.36 -10.02
N LEU A 388 -17.19 -73.02 -9.97
CA LEU A 388 -16.33 -72.26 -9.04
C LEU A 388 -16.95 -72.07 -7.63
N GLY A 389 -18.28 -72.03 -7.51
CA GLY A 389 -19.02 -72.05 -6.25
C GLY A 389 -19.00 -70.76 -5.41
N LYS A 390 -17.84 -70.34 -4.88
CA LYS A 390 -17.67 -69.15 -4.01
C LYS A 390 -16.37 -68.40 -4.35
N GLY A 391 -16.25 -67.15 -3.90
CA GLY A 391 -15.03 -66.35 -4.07
C GLY A 391 -15.03 -65.45 -5.30
N ARG A 392 -13.90 -64.80 -5.54
CA ARG A 392 -13.78 -63.72 -6.53
C ARG A 392 -14.07 -64.19 -7.95
N ASP A 393 -13.56 -65.36 -8.33
CA ASP A 393 -13.72 -65.91 -9.68
C ASP A 393 -15.16 -66.34 -9.96
N ALA A 394 -15.86 -66.85 -8.93
CA ALA A 394 -17.28 -67.18 -9.03
C ALA A 394 -18.13 -65.91 -9.25
N SER A 395 -17.86 -64.84 -8.49
CA SER A 395 -18.59 -63.57 -8.64
C SER A 395 -18.34 -62.87 -9.99
N ALA A 396 -17.13 -62.99 -10.55
CA ALA A 396 -16.80 -62.44 -11.88
C ALA A 396 -17.48 -63.21 -13.02
N ALA A 397 -17.68 -64.52 -12.83
CA ALA A 397 -18.41 -65.35 -13.77
C ALA A 397 -19.94 -65.06 -13.74
N TRP A 398 -20.53 -64.89 -12.54
CA TRP A 398 -21.93 -64.45 -12.40
C TRP A 398 -22.19 -63.04 -12.94
N GLU A 399 -21.25 -62.12 -12.75
CA GLU A 399 -21.32 -60.77 -13.33
C GLU A 399 -21.30 -60.81 -14.86
N SER A 400 -20.37 -61.58 -15.43
CA SER A 400 -20.25 -61.70 -16.89
C SER A 400 -21.50 -62.34 -17.50
N LEU A 401 -22.14 -63.27 -16.78
CA LEU A 401 -23.41 -63.86 -17.16
C LEU A 401 -24.55 -62.82 -17.14
N TYR A 402 -24.63 -62.01 -16.09
CA TYR A 402 -25.61 -60.92 -16.02
C TYR A 402 -25.44 -59.92 -17.17
N ARG A 403 -24.21 -59.49 -17.47
CA ARG A 403 -23.97 -58.51 -18.54
C ARG A 403 -24.47 -59.01 -19.90
N GLN A 404 -24.39 -60.32 -20.14
CA GLN A 404 -24.81 -60.95 -21.40
C GLN A 404 -26.31 -61.28 -21.46
N THR A 405 -26.97 -61.52 -20.32
CA THR A 405 -28.36 -62.03 -20.30
C THR A 405 -29.39 -61.04 -19.73
N GLY A 406 -28.95 -60.07 -18.93
CA GLY A 406 -29.82 -59.16 -18.19
C GLY A 406 -30.53 -59.80 -16.99
N SER A 407 -30.13 -60.99 -16.52
CA SER A 407 -30.77 -61.69 -15.40
C SER A 407 -30.53 -61.01 -14.05
N LEU A 408 -31.59 -60.53 -13.40
CA LEU A 408 -31.52 -59.89 -12.08
C LEU A 408 -31.09 -60.86 -10.97
N ASP A 409 -31.29 -62.16 -11.14
CA ASP A 409 -30.83 -63.18 -10.19
C ASP A 409 -29.31 -63.37 -10.27
N ALA A 410 -28.76 -63.43 -11.50
CA ALA A 410 -27.30 -63.45 -11.72
C ALA A 410 -26.64 -62.19 -11.16
N LEU A 411 -27.27 -61.02 -11.33
CA LEU A 411 -26.84 -59.75 -10.73
C LEU A 411 -26.86 -59.80 -9.20
N ASN A 412 -27.92 -60.36 -8.60
CA ASN A 412 -28.01 -60.48 -7.15
C ASN A 412 -26.92 -61.38 -6.57
N GLN A 413 -26.64 -62.53 -7.21
CA GLN A 413 -25.55 -63.42 -6.79
C GLN A 413 -24.17 -62.80 -6.97
N ALA A 414 -23.91 -62.16 -8.12
CA ALA A 414 -22.65 -61.47 -8.39
C ALA A 414 -22.38 -60.38 -7.33
N THR A 415 -23.35 -59.48 -7.12
CA THR A 415 -23.19 -58.34 -6.19
C THR A 415 -23.15 -58.76 -4.73
N TYR A 416 -23.87 -59.82 -4.35
CA TYR A 416 -23.77 -60.41 -3.00
C TYR A 416 -22.39 -60.99 -2.72
N LEU A 417 -21.86 -61.82 -3.63
CA LEU A 417 -20.53 -62.42 -3.50
C LEU A 417 -19.42 -61.37 -3.50
N MET A 418 -19.56 -60.30 -4.29
CA MET A 418 -18.63 -59.17 -4.29
C MET A 418 -18.58 -58.47 -2.94
N LEU A 419 -19.73 -58.20 -2.31
CA LEU A 419 -19.75 -57.55 -1.00
C LEU A 419 -19.16 -58.42 0.10
N ASN A 420 -19.47 -59.72 0.11
CA ASN A 420 -18.87 -60.66 1.07
C ASN A 420 -17.34 -60.80 0.87
N ALA A 421 -16.85 -60.56 -0.35
CA ALA A 421 -15.43 -60.51 -0.66
C ALA A 421 -14.79 -59.11 -0.49
N GLY A 422 -15.51 -58.12 0.06
CA GLY A 422 -15.02 -56.75 0.28
C GLY A 422 -14.93 -55.87 -0.98
N ARG A 423 -15.38 -56.35 -2.14
CA ARG A 423 -15.32 -55.66 -3.45
C ARG A 423 -16.48 -54.67 -3.66
N LYS A 424 -16.57 -53.69 -2.76
CA LYS A 424 -17.69 -52.74 -2.68
C LYS A 424 -17.85 -51.86 -3.93
N ARG A 425 -16.76 -51.29 -4.45
CA ARG A 425 -16.79 -50.42 -5.64
C ARG A 425 -17.23 -51.15 -6.91
N GLU A 426 -16.82 -52.40 -7.06
CA GLU A 426 -17.19 -53.23 -8.21
C GLU A 426 -18.67 -53.63 -8.15
N ALA A 427 -19.16 -53.99 -6.95
CA ALA A 427 -20.58 -54.22 -6.72
C ALA A 427 -21.43 -52.98 -6.99
N LEU A 428 -20.96 -51.80 -6.55
CA LEU A 428 -21.65 -50.53 -6.77
C LEU A 428 -21.80 -50.22 -8.27
N GLY A 429 -20.70 -50.21 -9.02
CA GLY A 429 -20.74 -49.88 -10.45
C GLY A 429 -21.64 -50.83 -11.25
N LEU A 430 -21.69 -52.11 -10.87
CA LEU A 430 -22.57 -53.08 -11.50
C LEU A 430 -24.05 -52.83 -11.17
N LEU A 431 -24.37 -52.44 -9.93
CA LEU A 431 -25.73 -52.09 -9.50
C LEU A 431 -26.23 -50.78 -10.13
N GLU A 432 -25.36 -49.78 -10.31
CA GLU A 432 -25.70 -48.52 -10.96
C GLU A 432 -26.06 -48.73 -12.43
N GLN A 433 -25.21 -49.48 -13.17
CA GLN A 433 -25.47 -49.84 -14.56
C GLN A 433 -26.76 -50.64 -14.70
N ALA A 434 -27.04 -51.54 -13.75
CA ALA A 434 -28.30 -52.28 -13.72
C ALA A 434 -29.50 -51.37 -13.46
N TYR A 435 -29.38 -50.43 -12.52
CA TYR A 435 -30.43 -49.50 -12.18
C TYR A 435 -30.83 -48.66 -13.40
N GLU A 436 -29.86 -48.15 -14.16
CA GLU A 436 -30.11 -47.40 -15.40
C GLU A 436 -30.73 -48.28 -16.49
N ARG A 437 -30.15 -49.45 -16.76
CA ARG A 437 -30.61 -50.40 -17.78
C ARG A 437 -32.06 -50.84 -17.55
N HIS A 438 -32.47 -51.00 -16.29
CA HIS A 438 -33.81 -51.43 -15.91
C HIS A 438 -34.73 -50.27 -15.48
N GLN A 439 -34.35 -49.01 -15.75
CA GLN A 439 -35.15 -47.82 -15.42
C GLN A 439 -35.60 -47.80 -13.94
N GLY A 440 -34.72 -48.22 -13.04
CA GLY A 440 -34.95 -48.30 -11.60
C GLY A 440 -35.82 -49.48 -11.14
N ARG A 441 -36.26 -50.39 -12.02
CA ARG A 441 -37.04 -51.59 -11.66
C ARG A 441 -36.13 -52.74 -11.25
N LEU A 442 -35.40 -52.58 -10.13
CA LEU A 442 -34.63 -53.66 -9.51
C LEU A 442 -35.44 -54.34 -8.39
N SER A 443 -35.03 -55.54 -7.97
CA SER A 443 -35.62 -56.22 -6.82
C SER A 443 -35.27 -55.51 -5.50
N THR A 444 -36.11 -55.66 -4.48
CA THR A 444 -35.90 -55.02 -3.17
C THR A 444 -34.50 -55.26 -2.57
N PRO A 445 -33.93 -56.48 -2.58
CA PRO A 445 -32.58 -56.70 -2.07
C PRO A 445 -31.49 -55.94 -2.84
N LEU A 446 -31.64 -55.78 -4.16
CA LEU A 446 -30.71 -55.02 -4.99
C LEU A 446 -30.82 -53.51 -4.72
N LEU A 447 -32.04 -52.98 -4.57
CA LEU A 447 -32.28 -51.58 -4.22
C LEU A 447 -31.71 -51.26 -2.82
N GLN A 448 -31.91 -52.14 -1.85
CA GLN A 448 -31.36 -51.99 -0.50
C GLN A 448 -29.84 -52.06 -0.48
N ARG A 449 -29.26 -52.98 -1.26
CA ARG A 449 -27.79 -53.09 -1.40
C ARG A 449 -27.18 -51.86 -2.04
N LEU A 450 -27.81 -51.32 -3.08
CA LEU A 450 -27.39 -50.08 -3.73
C LEU A 450 -27.48 -48.89 -2.75
N ALA A 451 -28.57 -48.79 -1.99
CA ALA A 451 -28.73 -47.76 -0.97
C ALA A 451 -27.69 -47.86 0.15
N GLY A 452 -27.44 -49.06 0.67
CA GLY A 452 -26.42 -49.31 1.70
C GLY A 452 -25.00 -49.03 1.23
N LEU A 453 -24.70 -49.19 -0.06
CA LEU A 453 -23.42 -48.78 -0.63
C LEU A 453 -23.31 -47.26 -0.74
N TYR A 454 -24.34 -46.58 -1.26
CA TYR A 454 -24.34 -45.13 -1.33
C TYR A 454 -24.27 -44.44 0.03
N SER A 455 -24.75 -45.07 1.10
CA SER A 455 -24.63 -44.51 2.44
C SER A 455 -23.21 -44.50 3.02
N GLN A 456 -22.23 -45.14 2.38
CA GLN A 456 -20.86 -45.21 2.90
C GLN A 456 -20.04 -43.96 2.53
N ALA A 457 -19.23 -43.49 3.48
CA ALA A 457 -18.48 -42.24 3.34
C ALA A 457 -17.42 -42.27 2.23
N ASP A 458 -16.86 -43.45 1.95
CA ASP A 458 -15.82 -43.72 0.95
C ASP A 458 -16.37 -43.99 -0.47
N THR A 459 -17.69 -43.88 -0.63
CA THR A 459 -18.41 -44.16 -1.88
C THR A 459 -18.83 -42.86 -2.57
N PRO A 460 -18.52 -42.68 -3.88
CA PRO A 460 -19.04 -41.57 -4.68
C PRO A 460 -20.58 -41.58 -4.70
N LEU A 461 -21.18 -40.42 -4.46
CA LEU A 461 -22.63 -40.28 -4.35
C LEU A 461 -23.22 -39.70 -5.63
N ASP A 462 -24.03 -40.48 -6.34
CA ASP A 462 -24.92 -39.96 -7.38
C ASP A 462 -26.19 -39.39 -6.73
N SER A 463 -26.20 -38.06 -6.57
CA SER A 463 -27.28 -37.26 -6.02
C SER A 463 -28.67 -37.63 -6.55
N ARG A 464 -28.79 -37.73 -7.86
CA ARG A 464 -30.08 -37.93 -8.54
C ARG A 464 -30.60 -39.34 -8.29
N ARG A 465 -29.71 -40.33 -8.37
CA ARG A 465 -30.05 -41.74 -8.11
C ARG A 465 -30.36 -41.98 -6.63
N ALA A 466 -29.57 -41.39 -5.73
CA ALA A 466 -29.80 -41.47 -4.29
C ALA A 466 -31.19 -40.92 -3.91
N VAL A 467 -31.58 -39.76 -4.43
CA VAL A 467 -32.92 -39.19 -4.20
C VAL A 467 -34.04 -40.11 -4.72
N ALA A 468 -33.85 -40.70 -5.91
CA ALA A 468 -34.82 -41.63 -6.49
C ALA A 468 -34.96 -42.96 -5.70
N LEU A 469 -33.96 -43.32 -4.89
CA LEU A 469 -33.98 -44.52 -4.05
C LEU A 469 -34.73 -44.32 -2.73
N ILE A 470 -34.76 -43.10 -2.17
CA ILE A 470 -35.37 -42.76 -0.87
C ILE A 470 -36.78 -43.36 -0.67
N PRO A 471 -37.75 -43.20 -1.60
CA PRO A 471 -39.10 -43.73 -1.40
C PRO A 471 -39.21 -45.25 -1.59
N ARG A 472 -38.15 -45.93 -2.07
CA ARG A 472 -38.16 -47.34 -2.47
C ARG A 472 -37.37 -48.25 -1.53
N VAL A 473 -36.83 -47.68 -0.45
CA VAL A 473 -36.06 -48.38 0.59
C VAL A 473 -36.75 -48.27 1.96
N ASP A 474 -36.30 -49.09 2.90
CA ASP A 474 -36.81 -49.15 4.27
C ASP A 474 -36.30 -47.98 5.11
N ALA A 475 -36.91 -47.76 6.28
CA ALA A 475 -36.62 -46.60 7.13
C ALA A 475 -35.14 -46.48 7.52
N ALA A 476 -34.46 -47.60 7.79
CA ALA A 476 -33.05 -47.62 8.17
C ALA A 476 -32.14 -47.15 7.02
N SER A 477 -32.27 -47.76 5.83
CA SER A 477 -31.49 -47.38 4.65
C SER A 477 -31.84 -45.98 4.15
N ARG A 478 -33.11 -45.57 4.29
CA ARG A 478 -33.57 -44.21 3.99
C ARG A 478 -32.87 -43.17 4.85
N GLY A 479 -32.82 -43.38 6.17
CA GLY A 479 -32.15 -42.49 7.10
C GLY A 479 -30.65 -42.36 6.83
N LEU A 480 -29.99 -43.45 6.44
CA LEU A 480 -28.57 -43.44 6.07
C LEU A 480 -28.30 -42.68 4.76
N LEU A 481 -29.14 -42.88 3.74
CA LEU A 481 -29.06 -42.13 2.48
C LEU A 481 -29.29 -40.63 2.67
N LEU A 482 -30.32 -40.26 3.43
CA LEU A 482 -30.61 -38.85 3.76
C LEU A 482 -29.44 -38.21 4.52
N GLY A 483 -28.86 -38.92 5.48
CA GLY A 483 -27.68 -38.46 6.22
C GLY A 483 -26.47 -38.23 5.31
N ARG A 484 -26.25 -39.12 4.34
CA ARG A 484 -25.17 -38.98 3.35
C ARG A 484 -25.40 -37.82 2.38
N LEU A 485 -26.64 -37.62 1.92
CA LEU A 485 -27.00 -36.46 1.10
C LEU A 485 -26.76 -35.15 1.84
N ALA A 486 -27.16 -35.08 3.11
CA ALA A 486 -26.89 -33.94 3.98
C ALA A 486 -25.38 -33.70 4.19
N GLU A 487 -24.58 -34.76 4.38
CA GLU A 487 -23.11 -34.66 4.48
C GLU A 487 -22.46 -34.12 3.20
N SER A 488 -23.02 -34.41 2.03
CA SER A 488 -22.56 -33.89 0.75
C SER A 488 -23.06 -32.48 0.40
N GLY A 489 -23.77 -31.81 1.33
CA GLY A 489 -24.31 -30.46 1.12
C GLY A 489 -25.61 -30.38 0.30
N GLN A 490 -26.26 -31.51 -0.01
CA GLN A 490 -27.46 -31.54 -0.86
C GLN A 490 -28.76 -31.33 -0.08
N CYS A 491 -28.82 -30.23 0.66
CA CYS A 491 -29.89 -30.02 1.64
C CYS A 491 -31.25 -29.69 1.03
N ASP A 492 -31.30 -29.12 -0.18
CA ASP A 492 -32.56 -28.95 -0.92
C ASP A 492 -33.19 -30.28 -1.29
N ALA A 493 -32.37 -31.25 -1.72
CA ALA A 493 -32.82 -32.58 -2.06
C ALA A 493 -33.32 -33.36 -0.84
N VAL A 494 -32.65 -33.21 0.31
CA VAL A 494 -33.08 -33.79 1.60
C VAL A 494 -34.45 -33.24 2.01
N ARG A 495 -34.64 -31.92 1.96
CA ARG A 495 -35.92 -31.26 2.28
C ARG A 495 -37.05 -31.69 1.34
N ALA A 496 -36.79 -31.73 0.04
CA ALA A 496 -37.78 -32.15 -0.95
C ALA A 496 -38.19 -33.64 -0.81
N ALA A 497 -37.27 -34.49 -0.34
CA ALA A 497 -37.51 -35.91 -0.17
C ALA A 497 -38.29 -36.28 1.11
N ILE A 498 -38.54 -35.33 2.01
CA ILE A 498 -39.31 -35.51 3.25
C ILE A 498 -40.58 -34.64 3.17
N PRO A 499 -41.61 -35.06 2.41
CA PRO A 499 -42.85 -34.30 2.30
C PRO A 499 -43.69 -34.43 3.58
N GLY A 500 -43.91 -33.32 4.28
CA GLY A 500 -44.73 -33.25 5.50
C GLY A 500 -43.91 -33.35 6.80
N GLU A 501 -44.58 -33.69 7.91
CA GLU A 501 -43.90 -33.80 9.21
C GLU A 501 -42.95 -35.01 9.26
N PRO A 502 -41.66 -34.82 9.61
CA PRO A 502 -40.70 -35.92 9.72
C PRO A 502 -41.06 -36.83 10.89
N LYS A 503 -41.27 -38.13 10.61
CA LYS A 503 -41.69 -39.13 11.61
C LYS A 503 -40.60 -40.13 11.97
N GLU A 504 -39.56 -40.25 11.14
CA GLU A 504 -38.47 -41.21 11.35
C GLU A 504 -37.23 -40.51 11.94
N PRO A 505 -36.52 -41.13 12.91
CA PRO A 505 -35.37 -40.49 13.52
C PRO A 505 -34.24 -40.14 12.53
N GLY A 506 -34.07 -40.95 11.47
CA GLY A 506 -33.08 -40.68 10.42
C GLY A 506 -33.41 -39.46 9.56
N GLN A 507 -34.70 -39.16 9.35
CA GLN A 507 -35.16 -37.95 8.65
C GLN A 507 -34.84 -36.70 9.46
N LEU A 508 -35.20 -36.73 10.75
CA LEU A 508 -34.93 -35.64 11.70
C LEU A 508 -33.43 -35.36 11.81
N ARG A 509 -32.59 -36.39 11.94
CA ARG A 509 -31.14 -36.24 12.01
C ARG A 509 -30.55 -35.61 10.73
N ALA A 510 -31.05 -36.00 9.55
CA ALA A 510 -30.59 -35.44 8.29
C ALA A 510 -31.01 -33.96 8.13
N LEU A 511 -32.24 -33.62 8.53
CA LEU A 511 -32.72 -32.23 8.57
C LEU A 511 -31.89 -31.38 9.55
N GLY A 512 -31.59 -31.91 10.74
CA GLY A 512 -30.72 -31.25 11.71
C GLY A 512 -29.31 -30.99 11.16
N ARG A 513 -28.73 -31.95 10.42
CA ARG A 513 -27.42 -31.76 9.77
C ARG A 513 -27.47 -30.66 8.71
N CYS A 514 -28.55 -30.58 7.95
CA CYS A 514 -28.75 -29.56 6.94
C CYS A 514 -29.04 -28.17 7.51
N ALA A 515 -29.71 -28.09 8.65
CA ALA A 515 -29.99 -26.81 9.30
C ALA A 515 -28.77 -26.25 10.04
N MET A 516 -27.83 -27.09 10.49
CA MET A 516 -26.73 -26.69 11.39
C MET A 516 -25.89 -25.50 10.89
N PRO A 517 -25.44 -25.42 9.61
CA PRO A 517 -24.56 -24.33 9.16
C PRO A 517 -25.23 -22.94 9.19
N ASP A 518 -26.51 -22.85 8.82
CA ASP A 518 -27.22 -21.58 8.65
C ASP A 518 -28.16 -21.26 9.83
N HIS A 519 -28.74 -22.30 10.44
CA HIS A 519 -29.79 -22.22 11.46
C HIS A 519 -29.55 -23.24 12.59
N PRO A 520 -28.50 -23.06 13.42
CA PRO A 520 -28.16 -24.00 14.48
C PRO A 520 -29.30 -24.20 15.50
N GLY A 521 -30.10 -23.17 15.77
CA GLY A 521 -31.29 -23.29 16.64
C GLY A 521 -32.37 -24.21 16.07
N GLU A 522 -32.57 -24.25 14.76
CA GLU A 522 -33.49 -25.19 14.11
C GLU A 522 -32.93 -26.63 14.17
N ALA A 523 -31.61 -26.79 13.99
CA ALA A 523 -30.95 -28.08 14.14
C ALA A 523 -31.14 -28.68 15.54
N VAL A 524 -31.10 -27.86 16.59
CA VAL A 524 -31.41 -28.29 17.97
C VAL A 524 -32.79 -28.94 18.06
N VAL A 525 -33.82 -28.32 17.47
CA VAL A 525 -35.20 -28.83 17.49
C VAL A 525 -35.27 -30.21 16.83
N TYR A 526 -34.64 -30.38 15.67
CA TYR A 526 -34.63 -31.65 14.95
C TYR A 526 -33.89 -32.76 15.70
N TYR A 527 -32.70 -32.47 16.25
CA TYR A 527 -31.95 -33.48 16.99
C TYR A 527 -32.62 -33.86 18.33
N GLN A 528 -33.24 -32.92 19.04
CA GLN A 528 -34.03 -33.22 20.24
C GLN A 528 -35.25 -34.10 19.90
N ALA A 529 -35.91 -33.85 18.76
CA ALA A 529 -37.01 -34.69 18.30
C ALA A 529 -36.53 -36.11 17.95
N ALA A 530 -35.37 -36.25 17.32
CA ALA A 530 -34.77 -37.55 17.02
C ALA A 530 -34.40 -38.32 18.31
N GLU A 531 -33.81 -37.63 19.30
CA GLU A 531 -33.46 -38.23 20.59
C GLU A 531 -34.70 -38.71 21.36
N ARG A 532 -35.80 -37.95 21.33
CA ARG A 532 -37.10 -38.35 21.91
C ARG A 532 -37.67 -39.63 21.29
N LEU A 533 -37.34 -39.92 20.03
CA LEU A 533 -37.70 -41.16 19.34
C LEU A 533 -36.67 -42.29 19.53
N GLY A 534 -35.69 -42.11 20.42
CA GLY A 534 -34.69 -43.12 20.79
C GLY A 534 -33.40 -43.10 19.96
N ASP A 535 -33.17 -42.11 19.11
CA ASP A 535 -31.95 -42.03 18.31
C ASP A 535 -30.75 -41.48 19.09
N ARG A 536 -29.95 -42.39 19.66
CA ARG A 536 -28.70 -42.03 20.35
C ARG A 536 -27.68 -41.34 19.44
N GLY A 537 -27.71 -41.62 18.13
CA GLY A 537 -26.77 -41.03 17.16
C GLY A 537 -26.92 -39.51 16.99
N SER A 538 -28.03 -38.93 17.44
CA SER A 538 -28.28 -37.49 17.39
C SER A 538 -27.77 -36.72 18.62
N ARG A 539 -27.35 -37.39 19.71
CA ARG A 539 -26.95 -36.70 20.96
C ARG A 539 -25.71 -35.84 20.80
N LEU A 540 -24.65 -36.37 20.18
CA LEU A 540 -23.42 -35.60 19.97
C LEU A 540 -23.64 -34.42 18.99
N PRO A 541 -24.30 -34.60 17.82
CA PRO A 541 -24.71 -33.48 16.98
C PRO A 541 -25.60 -32.45 17.68
N LEU A 542 -26.47 -32.89 18.61
CA LEU A 542 -27.28 -31.98 19.42
C LEU A 542 -26.40 -31.11 20.33
N ALA A 543 -25.37 -31.66 20.96
CA ALA A 543 -24.44 -30.88 21.78
C ALA A 543 -23.73 -29.79 20.95
N TYR A 544 -23.31 -30.14 19.73
CA TYR A 544 -22.71 -29.18 18.80
C TYR A 544 -23.71 -28.09 18.37
N ALA A 545 -24.95 -28.46 18.08
CA ALA A 545 -25.99 -27.51 17.70
C ALA A 545 -26.39 -26.58 18.86
N LEU A 546 -26.42 -27.08 20.11
CA LEU A 546 -26.70 -26.28 21.30
C LEU A 546 -25.59 -25.24 21.54
N GLU A 547 -24.32 -25.63 21.40
CA GLU A 547 -23.20 -24.70 21.51
C GLU A 547 -23.26 -23.62 20.43
N ALA A 548 -23.42 -24.02 19.16
CA ALA A 548 -23.54 -23.08 18.05
C ALA A 548 -24.79 -22.18 18.15
N GLY A 549 -25.85 -22.66 18.80
CA GLY A 549 -27.07 -21.91 19.10
C GLY A 549 -26.98 -21.03 20.35
N GLY A 550 -25.87 -21.05 21.09
CA GLY A 550 -25.63 -20.23 22.29
C GLY A 550 -26.08 -20.83 23.63
N ASP A 551 -26.59 -22.06 23.66
CA ASP A 551 -26.92 -22.78 24.91
C ASP A 551 -25.75 -23.66 25.39
N ALA A 552 -24.69 -23.00 25.84
CA ALA A 552 -23.46 -23.66 26.29
C ALA A 552 -23.70 -24.59 27.51
N ALA A 553 -24.61 -24.21 28.43
CA ALA A 553 -24.95 -25.02 29.59
C ALA A 553 -25.75 -26.28 29.21
N GLY A 554 -26.63 -26.18 28.20
CA GLY A 554 -27.30 -27.32 27.58
C GLY A 554 -26.31 -28.28 26.92
N ALA A 555 -25.38 -27.77 26.12
CA ALA A 555 -24.34 -28.57 25.47
C ALA A 555 -23.49 -29.33 26.49
N GLN A 556 -23.05 -28.67 27.57
CA GLN A 556 -22.26 -29.31 28.64
C GLN A 556 -22.96 -30.50 29.28
N ARG A 557 -24.27 -30.42 29.56
CA ARG A 557 -25.03 -31.55 30.14
C ARG A 557 -25.00 -32.79 29.25
N ILE A 558 -24.97 -32.61 27.93
CA ILE A 558 -24.87 -33.72 26.99
C ILE A 558 -23.44 -34.26 26.97
N PHE A 559 -22.42 -33.40 26.89
CA PHE A 559 -21.01 -33.81 26.94
C PHE A 559 -20.69 -34.63 28.19
N ASP A 560 -21.23 -34.26 29.34
CA ASP A 560 -21.06 -34.96 30.62
C ASP A 560 -21.67 -36.37 30.63
N SER A 561 -22.61 -36.64 29.74
CA SER A 561 -23.27 -37.94 29.61
C SER A 561 -22.62 -38.87 28.58
N LEU A 562 -21.56 -38.43 27.89
CA LEU A 562 -20.86 -39.22 26.87
C LEU A 562 -20.05 -40.36 27.47
N THR A 563 -20.10 -41.52 26.83
CA THR A 563 -19.27 -42.68 27.15
C THR A 563 -17.83 -42.50 26.64
N PRO A 564 -16.83 -43.25 27.16
CA PRO A 564 -15.43 -43.13 26.70
C PRO A 564 -15.23 -43.32 25.19
N ALA A 565 -16.09 -44.11 24.52
CA ALA A 565 -16.02 -44.35 23.08
C ALA A 565 -16.57 -43.20 22.22
N GLU A 566 -17.36 -42.29 22.80
CA GLU A 566 -17.98 -41.16 22.09
C GLU A 566 -17.10 -39.89 22.14
N TRP A 567 -16.06 -39.89 22.97
CA TRP A 567 -15.13 -38.76 23.08
C TRP A 567 -14.13 -38.73 21.92
N THR A 568 -14.38 -37.84 20.96
CA THR A 568 -13.44 -37.45 19.91
C THR A 568 -12.68 -36.17 20.28
N ASP A 569 -11.59 -35.85 19.60
CA ASP A 569 -10.88 -34.58 19.79
C ASP A 569 -11.81 -33.38 19.55
N ASN A 570 -12.62 -33.42 18.49
CA ASN A 570 -13.63 -32.38 18.22
C ASN A 570 -14.67 -32.25 19.35
N ALA A 571 -15.12 -33.37 19.92
CA ALA A 571 -16.04 -33.35 21.07
C ALA A 571 -15.38 -32.71 22.31
N ARG A 572 -14.09 -32.98 22.55
CA ARG A 572 -13.34 -32.37 23.65
C ARG A 572 -13.13 -30.87 23.45
N LEU A 573 -12.76 -30.43 22.25
CA LEU A 573 -12.57 -29.01 21.93
C LEU A 573 -13.89 -28.23 22.03
N THR A 574 -14.98 -28.80 21.51
CA THR A 574 -16.31 -28.17 21.63
C THR A 574 -16.77 -28.13 23.09
N ALA A 575 -16.56 -29.20 23.87
CA ALA A 575 -16.86 -29.20 25.31
C ALA A 575 -16.02 -28.18 26.08
N ALA A 576 -14.76 -27.95 25.68
CA ALA A 576 -13.92 -26.91 26.24
C ALA A 576 -14.46 -25.50 25.93
N GLN A 577 -14.88 -25.26 24.69
CA GLN A 577 -15.53 -24.01 24.29
C GLN A 577 -16.84 -23.78 25.06
N SER A 578 -17.71 -24.78 25.16
CA SER A 578 -18.95 -24.71 25.95
C SER A 578 -18.67 -24.42 27.42
N ALA A 579 -17.64 -25.04 27.99
CA ALA A 579 -17.25 -24.78 29.37
C ALA A 579 -16.75 -23.35 29.60
N LEU A 580 -15.98 -22.83 28.66
CA LEU A 580 -15.52 -21.45 28.69
C LEU A 580 -16.69 -20.46 28.60
N ASN A 581 -17.61 -20.70 27.66
CA ASN A 581 -18.80 -19.87 27.44
C ASN A 581 -19.80 -19.95 28.61
N ALA A 582 -19.88 -21.09 29.29
CA ALA A 582 -20.64 -21.26 30.53
C ALA A 582 -19.94 -20.66 31.77
N GLY A 583 -18.79 -20.00 31.61
CA GLY A 583 -18.07 -19.34 32.70
C GLY A 583 -17.23 -20.26 33.60
N ASN A 584 -16.87 -21.45 33.13
CA ASN A 584 -16.06 -22.43 33.86
C ASN A 584 -14.72 -22.72 33.15
N PRO A 585 -13.72 -21.82 33.31
CA PRO A 585 -12.45 -21.94 32.59
C PRO A 585 -11.56 -23.10 33.08
N GLU A 586 -11.71 -23.55 34.33
CA GLU A 586 -10.99 -24.73 34.83
C GLU A 586 -11.47 -26.01 34.15
N ARG A 587 -12.78 -26.15 33.94
CA ARG A 587 -13.33 -27.28 33.20
C ARG A 587 -12.97 -27.22 31.71
N ALA A 588 -12.95 -26.01 31.14
CA ALA A 588 -12.50 -25.79 29.77
C ALA A 588 -11.06 -26.30 29.58
N GLU A 589 -10.17 -25.96 30.51
CA GLU A 589 -8.78 -26.42 30.51
C GLU A 589 -8.67 -27.96 30.53
N GLN A 590 -9.45 -28.63 31.39
CA GLN A 590 -9.43 -30.09 31.50
C GLN A 590 -9.83 -30.81 30.22
N HIS A 591 -10.83 -30.27 29.49
CA HIS A 591 -11.25 -30.83 28.22
C HIS A 591 -10.24 -30.53 27.12
N TRP A 592 -9.77 -29.28 27.04
CA TRP A 592 -8.80 -28.83 26.04
C TRP A 592 -7.47 -29.59 26.13
N SER A 593 -6.93 -29.81 27.33
CA SER A 593 -5.62 -30.47 27.52
C SER A 593 -5.61 -31.97 27.14
N ARG A 594 -6.79 -32.57 26.96
CA ARG A 594 -6.96 -34.00 26.60
C ARG A 594 -7.27 -34.21 25.12
N ALA A 595 -7.40 -33.14 24.35
CA ALA A 595 -7.59 -33.18 22.90
C ALA A 595 -6.25 -33.02 22.17
N ALA A 596 -6.15 -33.51 20.95
CA ALA A 596 -5.11 -33.09 20.01
C ALA A 596 -5.38 -31.67 19.48
N HIS A 597 -4.32 -30.91 19.17
CA HIS A 597 -4.39 -29.52 18.70
C HIS A 597 -3.69 -29.34 17.33
N PRO A 598 -4.20 -29.97 16.25
CA PRO A 598 -3.56 -29.88 14.93
C PRO A 598 -3.67 -28.50 14.29
N ALA A 599 -4.64 -27.67 14.66
CA ALA A 599 -4.94 -26.37 14.03
C ALA A 599 -4.65 -25.17 14.94
N ALA A 600 -4.48 -23.99 14.34
CA ALA A 600 -4.31 -22.73 15.07
C ALA A 600 -5.49 -22.39 15.98
N ASP A 601 -6.74 -22.63 15.52
CA ASP A 601 -7.96 -22.35 16.28
C ASP A 601 -7.97 -23.12 17.62
N ASP A 602 -7.46 -24.37 17.62
CA ASP A 602 -7.37 -25.22 18.80
C ASP A 602 -6.46 -24.59 19.86
N TRP A 603 -5.29 -24.10 19.46
CA TRP A 603 -4.36 -23.41 20.35
C TRP A 603 -4.87 -22.02 20.77
N ALA A 604 -5.60 -21.32 19.90
CA ALA A 604 -6.22 -20.03 20.21
C ALA A 604 -7.31 -20.15 21.29
N LEU A 605 -8.11 -21.22 21.25
CA LEU A 605 -9.03 -21.56 22.33
C LEU A 605 -8.27 -21.77 23.66
N GLY A 606 -7.20 -22.57 23.62
CA GLY A 606 -6.34 -22.78 24.79
C GLY A 606 -5.77 -21.49 25.36
N ALA A 607 -5.35 -20.57 24.51
CA ALA A 607 -4.85 -19.26 24.92
C ALA A 607 -5.93 -18.41 25.60
N THR A 608 -7.15 -18.42 25.06
CA THR A 608 -8.30 -17.71 25.63
C THR A 608 -8.71 -18.29 26.99
N ILE A 609 -8.67 -19.63 27.14
CA ILE A 609 -8.88 -20.31 28.42
C ILE A 609 -7.84 -19.83 29.44
N ALA A 610 -6.56 -19.83 29.09
CA ALA A 610 -5.50 -19.39 29.99
C ALA A 610 -5.65 -17.91 30.40
N GLU A 611 -6.07 -17.04 29.48
CA GLU A 611 -6.36 -15.63 29.78
C GLU A 611 -7.53 -15.48 30.76
N ARG A 612 -8.63 -16.23 30.57
CA ARG A 612 -9.79 -16.23 31.47
C ARG A 612 -9.48 -16.78 32.87
N ARG A 613 -8.41 -17.57 33.00
CA ARG A 613 -7.85 -18.03 34.29
C ARG A 613 -6.89 -17.03 34.92
N GLY A 614 -6.63 -15.89 34.27
CA GLY A 614 -5.70 -14.87 34.73
C GLY A 614 -4.22 -15.18 34.46
N ASN A 615 -3.91 -16.20 33.64
CA ASN A 615 -2.52 -16.58 33.31
C ASN A 615 -2.11 -16.05 31.93
N LEU A 616 -1.67 -14.79 31.88
CA LEU A 616 -1.24 -14.13 30.65
C LEU A 616 0.02 -14.77 30.03
N ALA A 617 0.95 -15.25 30.84
CA ALA A 617 2.17 -15.89 30.34
C ALA A 617 1.86 -17.19 29.58
N GLN A 618 0.98 -18.03 30.13
CA GLN A 618 0.53 -19.24 29.47
C GLN A 618 -0.33 -18.94 28.23
N SER A 619 -1.17 -17.90 28.29
CA SER A 619 -1.93 -17.45 27.13
C SER A 619 -1.01 -17.05 25.98
N LEU A 620 0.01 -16.24 26.25
CA LEU A 620 0.99 -15.80 25.25
C LEU A 620 1.73 -16.98 24.62
N GLU A 621 2.15 -17.97 25.42
CA GLU A 621 2.83 -19.15 24.88
C GLU A 621 1.91 -19.98 23.97
N ARG A 622 0.65 -20.17 24.36
CA ARG A 622 -0.34 -20.86 23.51
C ARG A 622 -0.66 -20.08 22.24
N ARG A 623 -0.68 -18.74 22.28
CA ARG A 623 -0.77 -17.92 21.06
C ARG A 623 0.43 -18.16 20.15
N ARG A 624 1.66 -18.26 20.67
CA ARG A 624 2.85 -18.62 19.86
C ARG A 624 2.71 -19.98 19.21
N GLN A 625 2.17 -20.97 19.92
CA GLN A 625 1.89 -22.29 19.33
C GLN A 625 0.83 -22.18 18.22
N ALA A 626 -0.26 -21.44 18.43
CA ALA A 626 -1.28 -21.21 17.39
C ALA A 626 -0.67 -20.67 16.08
N LEU A 627 0.30 -19.76 16.19
CA LEU A 627 1.00 -19.18 15.04
C LEU A 627 1.89 -20.17 14.27
N GLN A 628 2.12 -21.38 14.78
CA GLN A 628 2.86 -22.45 14.10
C GLN A 628 1.94 -23.38 13.27
N HIS A 629 0.62 -23.30 13.43
CA HIS A 629 -0.36 -24.25 12.88
C HIS A 629 -1.30 -23.62 11.84
N GLN A 630 -0.74 -23.12 10.73
CA GLN A 630 -1.49 -22.44 9.65
C GLN A 630 -2.37 -21.26 10.15
N PRO A 631 -1.77 -20.23 10.74
CA PRO A 631 -2.52 -19.11 11.29
C PRO A 631 -3.24 -18.26 10.24
N ARG A 632 -4.37 -17.67 10.65
CA ARG A 632 -5.13 -16.64 9.93
C ARG A 632 -4.88 -15.27 10.56
N ALA A 633 -5.31 -14.19 9.91
CA ALA A 633 -5.08 -12.82 10.38
C ALA A 633 -5.58 -12.57 11.82
N GLU A 634 -6.74 -13.14 12.19
CA GLU A 634 -7.29 -13.03 13.54
C GLU A 634 -6.37 -13.60 14.62
N HIS A 635 -5.63 -14.68 14.33
CA HIS A 635 -4.69 -15.27 15.29
C HIS A 635 -3.53 -14.33 15.62
N TYR A 636 -3.00 -13.65 14.60
CA TYR A 636 -1.96 -12.65 14.79
C TYR A 636 -2.48 -11.41 15.53
N TYR A 637 -3.71 -10.98 15.23
CA TYR A 637 -4.33 -9.84 15.90
C TYR A 637 -4.55 -10.14 17.39
N ASP A 638 -5.16 -11.26 17.73
CA ASP A 638 -5.36 -11.66 19.12
C ASP A 638 -4.03 -11.84 19.87
N ALA A 639 -3.03 -12.47 19.24
CA ALA A 639 -1.71 -12.63 19.81
C ALA A 639 -1.06 -11.28 20.12
N SER A 640 -1.26 -10.28 19.24
CA SER A 640 -0.76 -8.92 19.44
C SER A 640 -1.36 -8.26 20.70
N ILE A 641 -2.66 -8.49 20.95
CA ILE A 641 -3.36 -7.97 22.13
C ILE A 641 -2.83 -8.65 23.40
N THR A 642 -2.68 -9.97 23.38
CA THR A 642 -2.12 -10.72 24.51
C THR A 642 -0.68 -10.27 24.82
N ALA A 643 0.17 -10.08 23.79
CA ALA A 643 1.53 -9.58 23.95
C ALA A 643 1.56 -8.17 24.56
N GLN A 644 0.66 -7.28 24.14
CA GLN A 644 0.52 -5.95 24.74
C GLN A 644 0.17 -6.03 26.22
N LYS A 645 -0.82 -6.86 26.60
CA LYS A 645 -1.20 -7.06 28.01
C LYS A 645 -0.07 -7.67 28.85
N ALA A 646 0.78 -8.48 28.22
CA ALA A 646 1.97 -9.07 28.84
C ALA A 646 3.17 -8.10 28.91
N GLY A 647 3.07 -6.89 28.34
CA GLY A 647 4.13 -5.87 28.33
C GLY A 647 5.14 -5.99 27.18
N ASP A 648 4.98 -6.97 26.28
CA ASP A 648 5.85 -7.18 25.11
C ASP A 648 5.35 -6.35 23.91
N MET A 649 5.61 -5.04 23.95
CA MET A 649 5.15 -4.09 22.92
C MET A 649 5.81 -4.32 21.56
N ALA A 650 7.06 -4.79 21.53
CA ALA A 650 7.78 -5.06 20.29
C ALA A 650 7.14 -6.23 19.53
N GLN A 651 6.92 -7.36 20.23
CA GLN A 651 6.26 -8.53 19.63
C GLN A 651 4.80 -8.24 19.29
N SER A 652 4.10 -7.48 20.13
CA SER A 652 2.74 -7.00 19.84
C SER A 652 2.70 -6.25 18.50
N THR A 653 3.59 -5.30 18.29
CA THR A 653 3.65 -4.52 17.04
C THR A 653 3.96 -5.39 15.83
N ALA A 654 4.88 -6.35 15.96
CA ALA A 654 5.24 -7.27 14.88
C ALA A 654 4.07 -8.18 14.47
N TRP A 655 3.35 -8.76 15.44
CA TRP A 655 2.18 -9.59 15.12
C TRP A 655 1.00 -8.77 14.59
N LEU A 656 0.80 -7.55 15.08
CA LEU A 656 -0.23 -6.66 14.54
C LEU A 656 0.06 -6.29 13.08
N ALA A 657 1.33 -6.05 12.73
CA ALA A 657 1.74 -5.83 11.34
C ALA A 657 1.40 -7.04 10.45
N GLU A 658 1.65 -8.25 10.94
CA GLU A 658 1.35 -9.49 10.21
C GLU A 658 -0.17 -9.73 10.05
N ALA A 659 -0.98 -9.37 11.05
CA ALA A 659 -2.43 -9.39 10.94
C ALA A 659 -2.93 -8.46 9.82
N VAL A 660 -2.39 -7.25 9.73
CA VAL A 660 -2.69 -6.29 8.65
C VAL A 660 -2.20 -6.81 7.30
N ARG A 661 -1.04 -7.47 7.25
CA ARG A 661 -0.50 -8.06 6.01
C ARG A 661 -1.42 -9.16 5.45
N LEU A 662 -1.97 -9.99 6.32
CA LEU A 662 -2.86 -11.10 5.94
C LEU A 662 -4.30 -10.66 5.64
N ALA A 663 -4.79 -9.60 6.29
CA ALA A 663 -6.12 -9.04 6.08
C ALA A 663 -6.05 -7.51 5.92
N PRO A 664 -5.50 -7.01 4.79
CA PRO A 664 -5.26 -5.58 4.58
C PRO A 664 -6.56 -4.78 4.55
N ASP A 665 -7.69 -5.40 4.21
CA ASP A 665 -9.01 -4.76 4.12
C ASP A 665 -9.76 -4.70 5.47
N HIS A 666 -9.25 -5.35 6.53
CA HIS A 666 -9.90 -5.31 7.85
C HIS A 666 -9.71 -3.95 8.57
N PRO A 667 -10.77 -3.15 8.78
CA PRO A 667 -10.64 -1.75 9.21
C PRO A 667 -10.02 -1.60 10.60
N ARG A 668 -10.41 -2.48 11.54
CA ARG A 668 -9.91 -2.43 12.93
C ARG A 668 -8.41 -2.70 13.00
N TYR A 669 -7.90 -3.64 12.22
CA TYR A 669 -6.49 -4.03 12.26
C TYR A 669 -5.61 -2.88 11.77
N ARG A 670 -6.01 -2.22 10.67
CA ARG A 670 -5.33 -1.03 10.17
C ARG A 670 -5.35 0.12 11.16
N ALA A 671 -6.49 0.38 11.80
CA ALA A 671 -6.62 1.46 12.78
C ALA A 671 -5.67 1.26 13.97
N ASP A 672 -5.70 0.07 14.59
CA ASP A 672 -4.83 -0.23 15.73
C ASP A 672 -3.35 -0.22 15.33
N TYR A 673 -3.01 -0.71 14.13
CA TYR A 673 -1.63 -0.67 13.62
C TYR A 673 -1.15 0.75 13.32
N GLY A 674 -2.00 1.57 12.67
CA GLY A 674 -1.72 2.98 12.41
C GLY A 674 -1.47 3.75 13.71
N MET A 675 -2.30 3.54 14.73
CA MET A 675 -2.10 4.15 16.06
C MET A 675 -0.82 3.67 16.73
N ARG A 676 -0.49 2.37 16.63
CA ARG A 676 0.78 1.83 17.16
C ARG A 676 1.99 2.49 16.53
N LEU A 677 2.00 2.62 15.19
CA LEU A 677 3.08 3.28 14.47
C LEU A 677 3.16 4.77 14.84
N ALA A 678 2.02 5.45 14.97
CA ALA A 678 1.96 6.86 15.33
C ALA A 678 2.49 7.16 16.74
N GLY A 679 2.41 6.20 17.67
CA GLY A 679 2.93 6.32 19.03
C GLY A 679 4.42 5.97 19.18
N SER A 680 5.15 5.66 18.10
CA SER A 680 6.58 5.32 18.17
C SER A 680 7.45 6.55 18.51
N ASP A 681 8.56 6.34 19.23
CA ASP A 681 9.56 7.38 19.47
C ASP A 681 10.34 7.75 18.19
N ASP A 682 10.40 6.85 17.21
CA ASP A 682 11.08 7.08 15.94
C ASP A 682 10.18 7.83 14.94
N LYS A 683 10.64 9.01 14.51
CA LYS A 683 9.96 9.85 13.51
C LYS A 683 9.73 9.11 12.17
N ALA A 684 10.67 8.28 11.73
CA ALA A 684 10.54 7.53 10.48
C ALA A 684 9.42 6.49 10.58
N VAL A 685 9.27 5.83 11.73
CA VAL A 685 8.19 4.87 12.01
C VAL A 685 6.86 5.59 12.12
N ARG A 686 6.79 6.72 12.82
CA ARG A 686 5.57 7.54 12.90
C ARG A 686 5.06 7.96 11.53
N ARG A 687 5.94 8.32 10.60
CA ARG A 687 5.56 8.67 9.22
C ARG A 687 4.86 7.53 8.48
N GLN A 688 5.21 6.27 8.76
CA GLN A 688 4.58 5.10 8.15
C GLN A 688 3.12 4.92 8.59
N SER A 689 2.68 5.56 9.68
CA SER A 689 1.29 5.50 10.16
C SER A 689 0.28 6.19 9.23
N ILE A 690 0.70 7.22 8.49
CA ILE A 690 -0.18 8.11 7.71
C ILE A 690 -1.15 7.34 6.80
N PRO A 691 -0.70 6.44 5.89
CA PRO A 691 -1.62 5.73 4.99
C PRO A 691 -2.61 4.82 5.75
N TYR A 692 -2.22 4.26 6.89
CA TYR A 692 -3.12 3.45 7.71
C TYR A 692 -4.17 4.32 8.42
N LEU A 693 -3.76 5.46 8.97
CA LEU A 693 -4.63 6.43 9.62
C LEU A 693 -5.61 7.09 8.63
N GLU A 694 -5.18 7.38 7.40
CA GLU A 694 -6.05 7.88 6.33
C GLU A 694 -7.20 6.92 5.99
N GLN A 695 -6.92 5.61 6.00
CA GLN A 695 -7.95 4.60 5.78
C GLN A 695 -8.79 4.36 7.04
N ALA A 696 -8.17 4.42 8.21
CA ALA A 696 -8.82 4.23 9.50
C ALA A 696 -9.86 5.34 9.76
N THR A 697 -9.50 6.61 9.54
CA THR A 697 -10.41 7.76 9.68
C THR A 697 -11.59 7.73 8.70
N ARG A 698 -11.45 7.07 7.54
CA ARG A 698 -12.59 6.81 6.63
C ARG A 698 -13.48 5.68 7.10
N SER A 699 -12.90 4.69 7.76
CA SER A 699 -13.63 3.50 8.27
C SER A 699 -14.34 3.79 9.60
N PHE A 700 -13.79 4.72 10.38
CA PHE A 700 -14.28 5.18 11.69
C PHE A 700 -14.34 6.72 11.70
N PRO A 701 -15.22 7.34 10.90
CA PRO A 701 -15.31 8.80 10.80
C PRO A 701 -15.65 9.49 12.14
N GLU A 702 -16.34 8.80 13.04
CA GLU A 702 -16.71 9.23 14.38
C GLU A 702 -15.56 9.19 15.40
N ASP A 703 -14.49 8.44 15.12
CA ASP A 703 -13.34 8.36 16.01
C ASP A 703 -12.41 9.58 15.79
N TYR A 704 -12.69 10.62 16.56
CA TYR A 704 -11.93 11.87 16.54
C TYR A 704 -10.46 11.68 16.94
N ARG A 705 -10.10 10.65 17.73
CA ARG A 705 -8.71 10.39 18.17
C ARG A 705 -7.84 9.95 17.00
N LEU A 706 -8.39 9.14 16.10
CA LEU A 706 -7.71 8.76 14.86
C LEU A 706 -7.44 9.98 13.97
N GLY A 707 -8.43 10.87 13.86
CA GLY A 707 -8.31 12.09 13.07
C GLY A 707 -7.30 13.08 13.65
N GLU A 708 -7.35 13.30 14.96
CA GLU A 708 -6.39 14.16 15.65
C GLU A 708 -4.96 13.62 15.47
N THR A 709 -4.76 12.30 15.66
CA THR A 709 -3.45 11.67 15.45
C THR A 709 -2.97 11.86 14.00
N LEU A 710 -3.86 11.70 13.02
CA LEU A 710 -3.55 11.93 11.61
C LEU A 710 -3.16 13.39 11.35
N ALA A 711 -3.85 14.36 11.95
CA ALA A 711 -3.52 15.78 11.81
C ALA A 711 -2.11 16.10 12.32
N TRP A 712 -1.72 15.57 13.48
CA TRP A 712 -0.37 15.71 14.02
C TRP A 712 0.69 15.06 13.14
N ARG A 713 0.38 13.90 12.55
CA ARG A 713 1.29 13.23 11.61
C ARG A 713 1.43 14.00 10.30
N TYR A 714 0.39 14.68 9.83
CA TYR A 714 0.48 15.58 8.67
C TYR A 714 1.34 16.81 8.94
N ASP A 715 1.21 17.44 10.10
CA ASP A 715 2.04 18.58 10.49
C ASP A 715 3.53 18.20 10.59
N GLU A 716 3.82 17.03 11.18
CA GLU A 716 5.18 16.51 11.33
C GLU A 716 5.90 16.23 9.98
N VAL A 717 5.14 15.94 8.91
CA VAL A 717 5.64 15.77 7.54
C VAL A 717 5.47 17.04 6.68
N GLU A 718 5.24 18.19 7.33
CA GLU A 718 5.12 19.51 6.71
C GLU A 718 3.94 19.66 5.74
N ASN A 719 2.90 18.83 5.90
CA ASN A 719 1.66 18.91 5.13
C ASN A 719 0.58 19.68 5.90
N SER A 720 0.80 20.99 6.04
CA SER A 720 -0.06 21.90 6.80
C SER A 720 -1.48 22.02 6.24
N ALA A 721 -1.68 21.86 4.93
CA ALA A 721 -3.00 21.83 4.31
C ALA A 721 -3.82 20.61 4.79
N ALA A 722 -3.23 19.42 4.73
CA ALA A 722 -3.90 18.20 5.17
C ALA A 722 -4.15 18.21 6.68
N ALA A 723 -3.18 18.68 7.47
CA ALA A 723 -3.33 18.86 8.92
C ALA A 723 -4.51 19.79 9.24
N ARG A 724 -4.60 20.97 8.62
CA ARG A 724 -5.73 21.90 8.83
C ARG A 724 -7.07 21.30 8.43
N LYS A 725 -7.13 20.62 7.28
CA LYS A 725 -8.35 19.98 6.80
C LYS A 725 -8.82 18.92 7.80
N GLU A 726 -7.91 18.11 8.31
CA GLU A 726 -8.23 17.06 9.27
C GLU A 726 -8.62 17.63 10.63
N LEU A 727 -7.94 18.67 11.12
CA LEU A 727 -8.33 19.38 12.35
C LEU A 727 -9.75 19.96 12.27
N ARG A 728 -10.17 20.53 11.13
CA ARG A 728 -11.56 20.99 10.95
C ARG A 728 -12.55 19.85 11.05
N ARG A 729 -12.26 18.72 10.41
CA ARG A 729 -13.10 17.53 10.44
C ARG A 729 -13.26 17.00 11.87
N VAL A 730 -12.16 16.88 12.61
CA VAL A 730 -12.14 16.43 14.00
C VAL A 730 -12.96 17.38 14.89
N LEU A 731 -12.72 18.69 14.77
CA LEU A 731 -13.47 19.71 15.51
C LEU A 731 -14.97 19.71 15.16
N ASP A 732 -15.35 19.37 13.93
CA ASP A 732 -16.75 19.20 13.52
C ASP A 732 -17.40 17.97 14.21
N VAL A 733 -16.68 16.85 14.33
CA VAL A 733 -17.16 15.62 14.99
C VAL A 733 -17.31 15.82 16.50
N GLU A 734 -16.39 16.55 17.14
CA GLU A 734 -16.40 16.78 18.58
C GLU A 734 -17.46 17.80 19.05
N GLN A 735 -18.19 18.48 18.15
CA GLN A 735 -19.20 19.48 18.53
C GLN A 735 -20.40 18.88 19.28
N ASP A 736 -20.77 17.64 18.93
CA ASP A 736 -21.99 16.99 19.42
C ASP A 736 -21.72 15.97 20.55
N LEU A 737 -20.47 15.86 21.00
CA LEU A 737 -20.09 14.95 22.09
C LEU A 737 -20.39 15.58 23.44
N VAL A 738 -21.02 14.81 24.32
CA VAL A 738 -21.22 15.16 25.73
C VAL A 738 -19.91 14.93 26.47
N ASP A 739 -19.50 15.91 27.29
CA ASP A 739 -18.23 15.93 28.01
C ASP A 739 -17.89 14.57 28.66
N GLY A 740 -16.72 14.06 28.29
CA GLY A 740 -16.07 12.93 28.94
C GLY A 740 -14.62 13.30 29.20
N ASP A 741 -14.25 13.42 30.47
CA ASP A 741 -12.86 13.61 30.87
C ASP A 741 -12.04 12.39 30.41
N ASP A 742 -10.86 12.63 29.84
CA ASP A 742 -9.87 11.58 29.60
C ASP A 742 -8.53 11.91 30.25
N GLU A 743 -7.56 11.00 30.12
CA GLU A 743 -6.23 11.13 30.72
C GLU A 743 -5.49 12.43 30.29
N TYR A 744 -5.94 13.12 29.23
CA TYR A 744 -5.32 14.31 28.65
C TYR A 744 -6.10 15.63 28.89
N GLY A 745 -7.00 15.63 29.88
CA GLY A 745 -7.78 16.80 30.32
C GLY A 745 -9.22 16.81 29.81
N SER A 746 -9.90 17.93 29.99
CA SER A 746 -11.28 18.08 29.53
C SER A 746 -11.37 18.08 28.00
N LEU A 747 -12.56 17.74 27.47
CA LEU A 747 -12.84 17.85 26.04
C LEU A 747 -12.60 19.28 25.52
N GLU A 748 -12.95 20.30 26.30
CA GLU A 748 -12.73 21.70 25.96
C GLU A 748 -11.24 22.07 25.87
N ALA A 749 -10.41 21.54 26.78
CA ALA A 749 -8.95 21.72 26.69
C ALA A 749 -8.35 21.06 25.44
N ARG A 750 -8.84 19.88 25.06
CA ARG A 750 -8.45 19.20 23.81
C ARG A 750 -8.85 20.03 22.59
N LYS A 751 -10.11 20.46 22.49
CA LYS A 751 -10.61 21.33 21.42
C LYS A 751 -9.79 22.60 21.30
N PHE A 752 -9.44 23.22 22.44
CA PHE A 752 -8.58 24.41 22.44
C PHE A 752 -7.20 24.13 21.83
N ARG A 753 -6.54 23.01 22.17
CA ARG A 753 -5.24 22.63 21.56
C ARG A 753 -5.35 22.42 20.05
N GLN A 754 -6.40 21.73 19.59
CA GLN A 754 -6.66 21.51 18.17
C GLN A 754 -6.93 22.85 17.43
N ARG A 755 -7.76 23.72 18.01
CA ARG A 755 -8.06 25.07 17.49
C ARG A 755 -6.81 25.95 17.44
N ARG A 756 -5.93 25.85 18.44
CA ARG A 756 -4.66 26.59 18.50
C ARG A 756 -3.66 26.13 17.45
N ALA A 757 -3.58 24.81 17.22
CA ALA A 757 -2.77 24.27 16.13
C ALA A 757 -3.30 24.68 14.76
N HIS A 758 -4.61 24.55 14.54
CA HIS A 758 -5.23 24.99 13.28
C HIS A 758 -4.98 26.48 13.03
N GLU A 759 -5.16 27.31 14.06
CA GLU A 759 -4.89 28.75 14.00
C GLU A 759 -3.44 29.03 13.59
N THR A 760 -2.46 28.40 14.25
CA THR A 760 -1.02 28.55 13.94
C THR A 760 -0.69 28.13 12.51
N LEU A 761 -1.30 27.04 12.01
CA LEU A 761 -1.11 26.56 10.64
C LEU A 761 -1.81 27.45 9.59
N SER A 762 -2.75 28.30 10.00
CA SER A 762 -3.57 29.13 9.11
C SER A 762 -3.17 30.60 9.07
N ARG A 763 -2.49 31.10 10.12
CA ARG A 763 -2.10 32.50 10.27
C ARG A 763 -1.07 32.90 9.22
N ARG A 764 -1.48 33.77 8.29
CA ARG A 764 -0.59 34.39 7.29
C ARG A 764 -0.12 35.77 7.69
N ASP A 765 -1.06 36.58 8.13
CA ASP A 765 -0.81 37.96 8.51
C ASP A 765 -0.85 38.08 10.03
N THR A 766 0.10 38.83 10.59
CA THR A 766 0.07 39.25 11.99
C THR A 766 0.36 40.73 12.04
N VAL A 767 -0.49 41.48 12.74
CA VAL A 767 -0.28 42.90 13.00
C VAL A 767 -0.04 43.08 14.49
N THR A 768 1.08 43.72 14.84
CA THR A 768 1.43 44.05 16.21
C THR A 768 1.55 45.56 16.36
N LEU A 769 0.77 46.13 17.26
CA LEU A 769 0.82 47.52 17.66
C LEU A 769 1.33 47.61 19.10
N THR A 770 2.41 48.35 19.33
CA THR A 770 3.03 48.47 20.64
C THR A 770 3.26 49.92 21.01
N SER A 771 2.91 50.28 22.24
CA SER A 771 3.13 51.59 22.84
C SER A 771 3.89 51.42 24.14
N THR A 772 5.07 52.02 24.27
CA THR A 772 5.88 51.92 25.49
C THR A 772 6.28 53.31 25.96
N TRP A 773 6.06 53.60 27.24
CA TRP A 773 6.53 54.79 27.95
C TRP A 773 7.51 54.35 29.01
N SER A 774 8.76 54.76 28.89
CA SER A 774 9.86 54.27 29.73
C SER A 774 10.53 55.42 30.50
N PRO A 775 10.91 55.22 31.78
CA PRO A 775 11.60 56.23 32.59
C PRO A 775 13.07 56.40 32.20
N ALA A 776 13.63 55.36 31.60
CA ALA A 776 14.98 55.25 31.07
C ALA A 776 14.81 54.90 29.59
N GLY A 777 15.53 55.53 28.66
CA GLY A 777 15.24 55.41 27.23
C GLY A 777 14.97 53.99 26.70
N VAL A 778 14.20 53.89 25.61
CA VAL A 778 13.97 52.65 24.86
C VAL A 778 14.81 52.77 23.60
N SER A 779 16.11 52.53 23.73
CA SER A 779 17.10 52.38 22.65
C SER A 779 16.56 52.55 21.22
N THR A 780 16.51 53.78 20.72
CA THR A 780 16.55 54.06 19.28
C THR A 780 17.96 54.54 18.98
N ASN A 781 18.64 53.90 18.04
CA ASN A 781 20.05 54.12 17.72
C ASN A 781 20.39 55.62 17.72
N ASP A 782 21.32 56.03 18.60
CA ASP A 782 21.59 57.42 19.03
C ASP A 782 22.51 58.16 18.03
N ASN A 783 22.54 57.71 16.76
CA ASN A 783 23.51 58.10 15.73
C ASN A 783 23.43 59.58 15.30
N PHE A 784 22.39 60.29 15.72
CA PHE A 784 22.16 61.71 15.38
C PHE A 784 22.48 62.66 16.53
N ARG A 785 22.99 62.17 17.68
CA ARG A 785 23.54 63.03 18.72
C ARG A 785 25.02 63.26 18.47
N SER A 786 25.34 64.29 17.68
CA SER A 786 26.72 64.78 17.51
C SER A 786 27.32 65.16 18.86
N GLY A 787 28.57 64.71 19.08
CA GLY A 787 29.27 64.83 20.35
C GLY A 787 29.38 66.25 20.88
N ASP A 788 28.84 66.45 22.08
CA ASP A 788 29.40 67.41 23.03
C ASP A 788 29.17 66.90 24.46
N THR A 789 30.19 67.02 25.30
CA THR A 789 30.31 66.46 26.66
C THR A 789 29.49 67.21 27.71
N ALA A 790 28.26 67.62 27.38
CA ALA A 790 27.31 68.11 28.37
C ALA A 790 26.72 66.94 29.16
N GLN A 791 26.73 67.04 30.50
CA GLN A 791 26.25 66.02 31.45
C GLN A 791 25.00 65.26 30.95
N ARG A 792 25.20 64.01 30.52
CA ARG A 792 24.11 63.10 30.15
C ARG A 792 23.19 62.92 31.35
N ARG A 793 21.91 63.29 31.20
CA ARG A 793 20.86 63.02 32.17
C ARG A 793 19.89 62.04 31.54
N ALA A 794 19.47 61.03 32.30
CA ALA A 794 18.38 60.17 31.89
C ALA A 794 17.12 60.99 31.59
N GLN A 795 16.54 60.78 30.41
CA GLN A 795 15.26 61.37 30.01
C GLN A 795 14.26 60.24 29.77
N SER A 796 13.02 60.43 30.24
CA SER A 796 11.93 59.53 29.87
C SER A 796 11.74 59.54 28.36
N GLN A 797 11.31 58.42 27.78
CA GLN A 797 11.02 58.32 26.35
C GLN A 797 9.72 57.58 26.13
N ASN A 798 9.13 57.78 24.95
CA ASN A 798 8.04 56.96 24.47
C ASN A 798 8.32 56.44 23.06
N VAL A 799 7.92 55.20 22.80
CA VAL A 799 8.04 54.56 21.50
C VAL A 799 6.70 53.94 21.11
N GLN A 800 6.29 54.23 19.88
CA GLN A 800 5.11 53.65 19.24
C GLN A 800 5.59 52.82 18.06
N MET A 801 5.22 51.55 18.00
CA MET A 801 5.63 50.64 16.95
C MET A 801 4.41 49.98 16.32
N ALA A 802 4.36 49.95 14.99
CA ALA A 802 3.44 49.13 14.23
C ALA A 802 4.26 48.17 13.38
N MET A 803 3.96 46.87 13.47
CA MET A 803 4.66 45.82 12.76
C MET A 803 3.65 44.93 12.05
N TRP A 804 3.96 44.54 10.83
CA TRP A 804 3.19 43.60 10.03
C TRP A 804 4.12 42.49 9.55
N ASP A 805 3.77 41.25 9.85
CA ASP A 805 4.45 40.05 9.37
C ASP A 805 3.50 39.31 8.41
N HIS A 806 4.01 38.91 7.25
CA HIS A 806 3.30 38.12 6.23
C HIS A 806 4.06 36.84 5.88
N ALA A 807 3.53 35.68 6.24
CA ALA A 807 4.12 34.39 5.97
C ALA A 807 4.08 34.04 4.46
N LEU A 808 5.27 33.79 3.90
CA LEU A 808 5.52 33.46 2.51
C LEU A 808 5.41 31.95 2.26
N GLY A 809 5.14 31.60 1.00
CA GLY A 809 4.99 30.22 0.52
C GLY A 809 3.55 29.71 0.54
N ASP A 810 3.36 28.54 -0.06
CA ASP A 810 2.04 27.91 -0.21
C ASP A 810 1.38 27.58 1.14
N GLU A 811 2.19 27.24 2.14
CA GLU A 811 1.76 27.02 3.51
C GLU A 811 2.40 28.05 4.46
N PRO A 812 1.63 28.67 5.37
CA PRO A 812 2.15 29.72 6.26
C PRO A 812 3.21 29.23 7.25
N SER A 813 3.10 27.97 7.66
CA SER A 813 4.00 27.31 8.60
C SER A 813 4.25 25.88 8.11
N ARG A 814 5.47 25.37 8.33
CA ARG A 814 5.88 23.99 8.02
C ARG A 814 6.54 23.40 9.25
N ASN A 815 5.81 22.54 9.98
CA ASN A 815 6.27 21.97 11.25
C ASN A 815 6.84 23.05 12.21
N GLY A 816 6.11 24.17 12.34
CA GLY A 816 6.48 25.32 13.17
C GLY A 816 7.54 26.27 12.60
N SER A 817 8.20 25.91 11.50
CA SER A 817 9.09 26.83 10.78
C SER A 817 8.30 27.81 9.92
N THR A 818 8.73 29.08 9.87
CA THR A 818 8.06 30.13 9.08
C THR A 818 9.07 31.02 8.39
N PHE A 819 8.74 31.45 7.18
CA PHE A 819 9.50 32.46 6.44
C PHE A 819 8.54 33.56 6.02
N SER A 820 8.83 34.80 6.39
CA SER A 820 7.89 35.91 6.25
C SER A 820 8.57 37.14 5.66
N VAL A 821 7.82 37.92 4.89
CA VAL A 821 8.13 39.34 4.67
C VAL A 821 7.57 40.10 5.85
N TYR A 822 8.34 41.05 6.39
CA TYR A 822 7.84 41.91 7.45
C TYR A 822 8.14 43.37 7.18
N GLY A 823 7.29 44.23 7.72
CA GLY A 823 7.47 45.67 7.73
C GLY A 823 7.21 46.23 9.12
N ARG A 824 7.97 47.24 9.52
CA ARG A 824 7.74 47.97 10.77
C ARG A 824 7.88 49.47 10.60
N VAL A 825 7.09 50.20 11.37
CA VAL A 825 7.21 51.64 11.55
C VAL A 825 7.33 51.89 13.05
N LEU A 826 8.31 52.68 13.44
CA LEU A 826 8.49 53.13 14.81
C LEU A 826 8.56 54.65 14.89
N PHE A 827 7.93 55.19 15.92
CA PHE A 827 7.99 56.60 16.27
C PHE A 827 8.56 56.73 17.67
N GLY A 828 9.64 57.50 17.81
CA GLY A 828 10.27 57.81 19.08
C GLY A 828 10.02 59.24 19.51
N GLY A 829 10.02 59.49 20.82
CA GLY A 829 9.92 60.82 21.38
C GLY A 829 10.67 60.93 22.71
N THR A 830 11.36 62.05 22.91
CA THR A 830 11.92 62.41 24.21
C THR A 830 10.83 62.96 25.12
N GLY A 831 10.89 62.68 26.42
CA GLY A 831 9.82 63.04 27.36
C GLY A 831 8.60 62.10 27.33
N ARG A 832 7.63 62.40 28.20
CA ARG A 832 6.34 61.66 28.28
C ARG A 832 5.26 62.22 27.34
N SER A 833 5.44 63.47 26.89
CA SER A 833 4.42 64.26 26.21
C SER A 833 4.68 64.49 24.74
N ASP A 834 5.91 64.26 24.27
CA ASP A 834 6.34 64.57 22.91
C ASP A 834 6.51 63.27 22.11
N TYR A 835 5.84 63.19 20.97
CA TYR A 835 5.71 61.98 20.16
C TYR A 835 6.25 62.21 18.75
N ALA A 836 6.75 61.17 18.09
CA ALA A 836 7.19 61.21 16.69
C ALA A 836 8.24 62.30 16.38
N GLN A 837 9.16 62.55 17.32
CA GLN A 837 10.39 63.33 17.12
C GLN A 837 11.37 62.57 16.21
N SER A 838 11.40 61.24 16.34
CA SER A 838 12.09 60.34 15.43
C SER A 838 11.12 59.37 14.77
N MET A 839 11.48 58.92 13.57
CA MET A 839 10.75 57.92 12.82
C MET A 839 11.72 56.91 12.22
N GLY A 840 11.50 55.63 12.49
CA GLY A 840 12.16 54.52 11.83
C GLY A 840 11.17 53.74 10.97
N THR A 841 11.60 53.30 9.80
CA THR A 841 10.83 52.43 8.92
C THR A 841 11.71 51.28 8.44
N GLY A 842 11.17 50.08 8.51
CA GLY A 842 11.84 48.85 8.20
C GLY A 842 11.04 48.00 7.24
N VAL A 843 11.69 47.44 6.23
CA VAL A 843 11.10 46.36 5.41
C VAL A 843 12.15 45.28 5.21
N GLY A 844 11.77 44.03 5.43
CA GLY A 844 12.73 42.94 5.45
C GLY A 844 12.12 41.56 5.37
N LEU A 845 12.99 40.58 5.59
CA LEU A 845 12.65 39.16 5.69
C LEU A 845 12.87 38.69 7.12
N ARG A 846 11.95 37.84 7.59
CA ARG A 846 12.01 37.16 8.88
C ARG A 846 12.00 35.66 8.65
N TRP A 847 12.92 34.94 9.28
CA TRP A 847 13.00 33.49 9.22
C TRP A 847 13.01 32.90 10.62
N LYS A 848 12.05 32.02 10.89
CA LYS A 848 12.02 31.13 12.06
C LYS A 848 12.41 29.71 11.60
N PRO A 849 13.69 29.31 11.75
CA PRO A 849 14.18 28.03 11.23
C PRO A 849 13.70 26.81 12.01
N LEU A 850 13.41 26.97 13.31
CA LEU A 850 13.11 25.87 14.22
C LEU A 850 11.65 25.94 14.65
N GLY A 851 10.94 24.82 14.61
CA GLY A 851 9.53 24.77 15.02
C GLY A 851 9.31 24.72 16.52
N ASP A 852 10.22 24.04 17.22
CA ASP A 852 10.23 23.79 18.66
C ASP A 852 10.94 24.90 19.47
N ALA A 853 11.66 25.80 18.80
CA ALA A 853 12.36 26.93 19.41
C ALA A 853 11.93 28.28 18.80
N ASN A 854 11.80 29.30 19.64
CA ASN A 854 11.41 30.64 19.22
C ASN A 854 12.62 31.48 18.78
N LEU A 855 13.41 30.98 17.83
CA LEU A 855 14.52 31.72 17.20
C LEU A 855 14.03 32.40 15.92
N ASN A 856 14.23 33.72 15.80
CA ASN A 856 13.89 34.49 14.61
C ASN A 856 15.11 35.26 14.12
N LEU A 857 15.37 35.17 12.81
CA LEU A 857 16.45 35.84 12.12
C LEU A 857 15.84 36.87 11.16
N TYR A 858 16.34 38.09 11.18
CA TYR A 858 15.82 39.21 10.42
C TYR A 858 16.90 39.83 9.56
N SER A 859 16.53 40.19 8.34
CA SER A 859 17.32 41.03 7.45
C SER A 859 16.44 42.16 6.94
N GLU A 860 16.77 43.40 7.30
CA GLU A 860 15.88 44.55 7.17
C GLU A 860 16.60 45.73 6.54
N LEU A 861 16.00 46.31 5.51
CA LEU A 861 16.36 47.64 5.04
C LEU A 861 15.71 48.65 5.98
N TYR A 862 16.54 49.29 6.80
CA TYR A 862 16.13 50.16 7.87
C TYR A 862 16.44 51.62 7.52
N HIS A 863 15.44 52.48 7.58
CA HIS A 863 15.57 53.91 7.38
C HIS A 863 15.16 54.65 8.64
N GLN A 864 15.98 55.56 9.14
CA GLN A 864 15.69 56.36 10.32
C GLN A 864 15.79 57.85 9.99
N ARG A 865 14.89 58.64 10.58
CA ARG A 865 14.88 60.10 10.55
C ARG A 865 14.69 60.68 11.94
N GLN A 866 15.31 61.81 12.20
CA GLN A 866 15.15 62.55 13.45
C GLN A 866 15.09 64.04 13.18
N ILE A 867 14.06 64.71 13.70
CA ILE A 867 13.90 66.17 13.57
C ILE A 867 14.93 66.86 14.47
N ASP A 868 15.57 67.90 13.97
CA ASP A 868 16.47 68.74 14.75
C ASP A 868 15.73 69.43 15.92
N ASP A 869 16.37 69.52 17.08
CA ASP A 869 15.78 70.12 18.29
C ASP A 869 15.36 71.59 18.09
N SER A 870 15.93 72.30 17.11
CA SER A 870 15.59 73.69 16.78
C SER A 870 14.31 73.84 15.95
N HIS A 871 13.81 72.76 15.34
CA HIS A 871 12.66 72.76 14.43
C HIS A 871 11.52 71.86 14.93
N TYR A 872 11.67 71.21 16.09
CA TYR A 872 10.64 70.35 16.66
C TYR A 872 9.70 71.14 17.59
N ASP A 873 8.48 71.39 17.11
CA ASP A 873 7.44 72.15 17.82
C ASP A 873 6.64 71.32 18.86
N GLY A 874 7.00 70.04 19.09
CA GLY A 874 6.29 69.14 20.00
C GLY A 874 4.95 68.61 19.44
N LEU A 875 4.77 67.29 19.45
CA LEU A 875 3.51 66.65 19.07
C LEU A 875 2.96 65.85 20.26
N SER A 876 1.78 66.18 20.77
CA SER A 876 1.14 65.42 21.86
C SER A 876 0.33 64.22 21.37
N LEU A 877 0.07 63.24 22.25
CA LEU A 877 -0.69 62.02 21.90
C LEU A 877 -2.05 62.33 21.25
N GLY A 878 -2.79 63.32 21.76
CA GLY A 878 -4.08 63.73 21.18
C GLY A 878 -3.95 64.44 19.82
N GLN A 879 -2.78 65.02 19.52
CA GLN A 879 -2.50 65.67 18.24
C GLN A 879 -2.06 64.69 17.15
N LEU A 880 -1.69 63.45 17.48
CA LEU A 880 -1.43 62.37 16.51
C LEU A 880 -2.67 62.04 15.65
N PHE A 881 -3.87 62.39 16.11
CA PHE A 881 -5.11 62.21 15.36
C PHE A 881 -5.52 63.46 14.57
N SER A 882 -4.77 64.56 14.65
CA SER A 882 -5.05 65.80 13.92
C SER A 882 -4.31 65.83 12.58
N PRO A 883 -5.01 65.74 11.43
CA PRO A 883 -4.36 65.69 10.12
C PRO A 883 -3.46 66.90 9.83
N SER A 884 -3.81 68.08 10.35
CA SER A 884 -3.05 69.32 10.17
C SER A 884 -1.73 69.36 10.96
N LYS A 885 -1.69 68.72 12.13
CA LYS A 885 -0.51 68.64 13.00
C LYS A 885 0.41 67.51 12.54
N VAL A 886 -0.16 66.34 12.21
CA VAL A 886 0.57 65.22 11.59
C VAL A 886 1.17 65.63 10.25
N GLY A 887 0.43 66.34 9.40
CA GLY A 887 0.93 66.83 8.11
C GLY A 887 2.00 67.94 8.21
N ARG A 888 2.11 68.61 9.36
CA ARG A 888 3.24 69.50 9.66
C ARG A 888 4.46 68.71 10.13
N ASN A 889 4.29 67.86 11.15
CA ASN A 889 5.38 67.00 11.64
C ASN A 889 5.99 66.13 10.54
N TRP A 890 5.16 65.64 9.61
CA TRP A 890 5.60 64.92 8.42
C TRP A 890 6.37 65.77 7.41
N ARG A 891 6.03 67.06 7.26
CA ARG A 891 6.83 68.00 6.47
C ARG A 891 8.17 68.25 7.14
N ASP A 892 8.20 68.41 8.46
CA ASP A 892 9.44 68.63 9.22
C ASP A 892 10.35 67.39 9.17
N LEU A 893 9.80 66.17 9.27
CA LEU A 893 10.51 64.92 8.99
C LEU A 893 11.02 64.77 7.54
N ARG A 894 10.56 65.61 6.60
CA ARG A 894 11.06 65.65 5.21
C ARG A 894 12.07 66.76 4.95
N SER A 895 11.94 67.91 5.61
CA SER A 895 12.73 69.10 5.29
C SER A 895 13.74 69.52 6.36
N HIS A 896 13.58 69.08 7.62
CA HIS A 896 14.36 69.52 8.79
C HIS A 896 14.79 68.35 9.67
N ALA A 897 15.03 67.18 9.06
CA ALA A 897 15.43 65.97 9.77
C ALA A 897 16.67 65.35 9.15
N ASP A 898 17.62 64.96 9.99
CA ASP A 898 18.72 64.10 9.59
C ASP A 898 18.20 62.70 9.29
N SER A 899 18.81 62.03 8.30
CA SER A 899 18.36 60.71 7.85
C SER A 899 19.50 59.73 7.61
N SER A 900 19.25 58.46 7.91
CA SER A 900 20.20 57.37 7.69
C SER A 900 19.47 56.16 7.12
N ASN A 901 20.18 55.40 6.28
CA ASN A 901 19.75 54.12 5.74
C ASN A 901 20.73 53.05 6.20
N ASP A 902 20.27 51.88 6.58
CA ASP A 902 21.16 50.79 6.93
C ASP A 902 20.55 49.44 6.54
N LEU A 903 21.40 48.45 6.34
CA LEU A 903 20.97 47.07 6.37
C LEU A 903 21.15 46.59 7.82
N LEU A 904 20.03 46.28 8.46
CA LEU A 904 19.96 45.76 9.81
C LEU A 904 19.85 44.24 9.78
N LEU A 905 20.80 43.57 10.42
CA LEU A 905 20.71 42.15 10.72
C LEU A 905 20.32 41.99 12.18
N ARG A 906 19.23 41.27 12.46
CA ARG A 906 18.74 41.09 13.83
C ARG A 906 18.42 39.62 14.11
N ALA A 907 18.63 39.19 15.34
CA ALA A 907 18.26 37.87 15.81
C ALA A 907 17.55 38.00 17.17
N THR A 908 16.39 37.36 17.30
CA THR A 908 15.65 37.31 18.58
C THR A 908 15.40 35.86 18.97
N ALA A 909 15.55 35.53 20.24
CA ALA A 909 15.27 34.20 20.76
C ALA A 909 14.48 34.26 22.08
N SER A 910 13.60 33.29 22.32
CA SER A 910 12.93 33.09 23.61
C SER A 910 13.12 31.64 24.07
N PHE A 911 13.50 31.47 25.34
CA PHE A 911 13.73 30.19 25.99
C PHE A 911 13.01 30.09 27.33
N PHE A 912 12.82 28.87 27.84
CA PHE A 912 12.17 28.55 29.12
C PHE A 912 10.67 28.84 29.19
N ASP A 913 10.06 29.17 28.04
CA ASP A 913 8.64 29.47 27.81
C ASP A 913 7.87 28.27 27.19
N GLN A 914 8.41 27.06 27.30
CA GLN A 914 7.79 25.82 26.82
C GLN A 914 7.05 25.06 27.93
N GLY A 915 6.17 24.14 27.53
CA GLY A 915 5.46 23.23 28.46
C GLY A 915 4.67 23.98 29.53
N ASP A 916 4.91 23.63 30.80
CA ASP A 916 4.22 24.18 31.96
C ASP A 916 4.51 25.67 32.22
N TYR A 917 5.41 26.30 31.46
CA TYR A 917 5.75 27.72 31.61
C TYR A 917 5.28 28.60 30.44
N ARG A 918 4.51 28.03 29.50
CA ARG A 918 4.01 28.75 28.34
C ARG A 918 3.04 29.87 28.71
N ALA A 919 3.11 30.97 27.97
CA ALA A 919 2.27 32.16 28.11
C ALA A 919 0.98 32.11 27.26
N ASP A 920 0.41 30.90 27.08
CA ASP A 920 -0.83 30.68 26.31
C ASP A 920 -2.01 30.42 27.26
N TRP A 921 -3.23 30.61 26.77
CA TRP A 921 -4.44 30.36 27.55
C TRP A 921 -4.56 28.88 27.94
N ARG A 922 -4.95 28.61 29.18
CA ARG A 922 -5.16 27.26 29.72
C ARG A 922 -6.62 27.08 30.05
N VAL A 923 -7.27 26.06 29.49
CA VAL A 923 -8.72 25.87 29.71
C VAL A 923 -9.00 25.35 31.12
N ASP A 924 -8.32 24.29 31.53
CA ASP A 924 -8.61 23.55 32.77
C ASP A 924 -7.93 24.12 34.04
N GLU A 925 -7.00 25.07 33.88
CA GLU A 925 -6.20 25.61 34.99
C GLU A 925 -6.65 27.03 35.35
N ASP A 926 -6.91 27.33 36.62
CA ASP A 926 -7.28 28.68 37.07
C ASP A 926 -6.08 29.62 37.23
N ASP A 927 -4.89 29.05 37.42
CA ASP A 927 -3.62 29.76 37.54
C ASP A 927 -2.44 28.90 37.04
N TRP A 928 -1.32 29.55 36.68
CA TRP A 928 -0.09 28.86 36.26
C TRP A 928 1.15 29.73 36.39
N ASN A 929 2.34 29.11 36.39
CA ASN A 929 3.62 29.84 36.36
C ASN A 929 4.03 30.18 34.92
N GLU A 930 4.64 31.35 34.73
CA GLU A 930 5.26 31.75 33.47
C GLU A 930 6.70 32.18 33.69
N ARG A 931 7.59 31.81 32.77
CA ARG A 931 8.94 32.35 32.72
C ARG A 931 9.47 32.37 31.30
N PHE A 932 10.39 33.29 31.02
CA PHE A 932 11.11 33.29 29.77
C PHE A 932 12.48 33.98 29.92
N LEU A 933 13.41 33.61 29.04
CA LEU A 933 14.63 34.35 28.74
C LEU A 933 14.55 34.84 27.30
N TYR A 934 14.35 36.14 27.13
CA TYR A 934 14.31 36.81 25.85
C TYR A 934 15.69 37.38 25.51
N LEU A 935 16.18 37.07 24.31
CA LEU A 935 17.43 37.59 23.77
C LEU A 935 17.14 38.35 22.47
N ASP A 936 17.80 39.48 22.27
CA ASP A 936 17.70 40.33 21.08
C ASP A 936 19.09 40.86 20.73
N ALA A 937 19.53 40.61 19.51
CA ALA A 937 20.80 41.10 18.98
C ALA A 937 20.53 41.79 17.65
N ALA A 938 21.07 42.99 17.45
CA ALA A 938 20.92 43.73 16.21
C ALA A 938 22.25 44.34 15.77
N TRP A 939 22.49 44.41 14.47
CA TRP A 939 23.70 44.96 13.86
C TRP A 939 23.34 45.83 12.66
N TRP A 940 23.68 47.12 12.75
CA TRP A 940 23.60 48.10 11.67
C TRP A 940 24.89 48.04 10.86
N THR A 941 24.84 47.39 9.69
CA THR A 941 26.05 47.03 8.92
C THR A 941 26.83 48.23 8.37
N ARG A 942 26.16 49.34 8.04
CA ARG A 942 26.81 50.56 7.52
C ARG A 942 27.31 51.46 8.64
N ALA A 943 26.53 51.65 9.70
CA ALA A 943 26.94 52.44 10.86
C ALA A 943 28.00 51.73 11.70
N GLY A 944 28.02 50.39 11.67
CA GLY A 944 28.90 49.57 12.49
C GLY A 944 28.41 49.35 13.93
N ASP A 945 27.20 49.82 14.26
CA ASP A 945 26.64 49.71 15.60
C ASP A 945 25.97 48.35 15.82
N HIS A 946 26.01 47.91 17.07
CA HIS A 946 25.45 46.70 17.61
C HIS A 946 24.52 47.04 18.78
N GLN A 947 23.50 46.22 18.95
CA GLN A 947 22.63 46.23 20.12
C GLN A 947 22.49 44.82 20.64
N TRP A 948 22.51 44.67 21.95
CA TRP A 948 22.21 43.43 22.66
C TRP A 948 21.22 43.70 23.79
N LEU A 949 20.23 42.84 23.93
CA LEU A 949 19.29 42.82 25.06
C LEU A 949 19.11 41.38 25.51
N SER A 950 19.23 41.14 26.81
CA SER A 950 18.85 39.88 27.44
C SER A 950 17.95 40.16 28.64
N ARG A 951 16.76 39.55 28.65
CA ARG A 951 15.76 39.75 29.70
C ARG A 951 15.24 38.42 30.21
N TYR A 952 15.46 38.14 31.49
CA TYR A 952 14.82 37.04 32.19
C TYR A 952 13.62 37.57 32.98
N GLN A 953 12.46 36.92 32.81
CA GLN A 953 11.23 37.26 33.53
C GLN A 953 10.60 36.00 34.11
N GLN A 954 10.07 36.10 35.32
CA GLN A 954 9.33 35.03 35.97
C GLN A 954 8.16 35.59 36.78
N GLY A 955 7.00 34.97 36.64
CA GLY A 955 5.77 35.37 37.31
C GLY A 955 4.78 34.22 37.47
N HIS A 956 3.66 34.53 38.08
CA HIS A 956 2.54 33.62 38.27
C HIS A 956 1.28 34.30 37.75
N THR A 957 0.52 33.61 36.93
CA THR A 957 -0.63 34.12 36.18
C THR A 957 -1.91 33.59 36.81
N TRP A 958 -2.85 34.49 37.11
CA TRP A 958 -4.18 34.16 37.59
C TRP A 958 -5.22 34.52 36.54
N LYS A 959 -6.18 33.63 36.29
CA LYS A 959 -7.39 33.99 35.55
C LYS A 959 -8.24 34.96 36.35
N LEU A 960 -8.86 35.90 35.64
CA LEU A 960 -9.89 36.76 36.21
C LEU A 960 -11.24 36.07 36.06
N ASP A 961 -12.06 36.11 37.11
CA ASP A 961 -13.44 35.61 37.10
C ASP A 961 -14.35 36.54 36.25
N THR A 962 -14.18 36.44 34.94
CA THR A 962 -14.92 37.20 33.93
C THR A 962 -15.33 36.27 32.80
N ARG A 963 -16.39 36.63 32.06
CA ARG A 963 -16.84 35.85 30.89
C ARG A 963 -15.88 35.89 29.70
N SER A 964 -14.85 36.71 29.77
CA SER A 964 -13.83 36.88 28.74
C SER A 964 -12.50 36.28 29.20
N PRO A 965 -11.68 35.73 28.31
CA PRO A 965 -10.40 35.12 28.69
C PRO A 965 -9.40 36.22 29.08
N GLN A 966 -9.32 36.52 30.36
CA GLN A 966 -8.44 37.55 30.90
C GLN A 966 -7.60 37.01 32.04
N THR A 967 -6.36 37.49 32.14
CA THR A 967 -5.46 37.15 33.23
C THR A 967 -4.74 38.36 33.81
N VAL A 968 -4.28 38.20 35.03
CA VAL A 968 -3.33 39.11 35.69
C VAL A 968 -2.12 38.34 36.15
N MET A 969 -0.93 38.90 35.94
CA MET A 969 0.34 38.28 36.30
C MET A 969 1.28 39.33 36.92
N PRO A 970 1.47 39.36 38.24
CA PRO A 970 2.65 39.95 38.85
C PRO A 970 3.91 39.11 38.53
N TYR A 971 5.02 39.80 38.30
CA TYR A 971 6.28 39.18 37.93
C TYR A 971 7.49 39.99 38.41
N GLY A 972 8.63 39.31 38.51
CA GLY A 972 9.94 39.93 38.63
C GLY A 972 10.74 39.75 37.34
N PHE A 973 11.69 40.65 37.09
CA PHE A 973 12.59 40.53 35.94
C PHE A 973 14.00 41.05 36.22
N LEU A 974 14.94 40.55 35.42
CA LEU A 974 16.32 41.04 35.30
C LEU A 974 16.60 41.28 33.82
N GLU A 975 17.12 42.44 33.48
CA GLU A 975 17.38 42.86 32.11
C GLU A 975 18.79 43.45 31.98
N PHE A 976 19.51 43.00 30.97
CA PHE A 976 20.81 43.53 30.58
C PHE A 976 20.71 44.04 29.15
N GLY A 977 21.11 45.28 28.92
CA GLY A 977 21.14 45.91 27.60
C GLY A 977 22.50 46.48 27.29
N SER A 978 22.91 46.45 26.03
CA SER A 978 24.12 47.11 25.55
C SER A 978 23.96 47.64 24.13
N GLN A 979 24.62 48.74 23.84
CA GLN A 979 24.74 49.37 22.51
C GLN A 979 26.12 50.00 22.36
N ASP A 980 26.63 50.11 21.15
CA ASP A 980 27.92 50.73 20.84
C ASP A 980 27.85 51.75 19.68
N PRO A 981 27.01 52.80 19.79
CA PRO A 981 26.86 53.79 18.73
C PRO A 981 28.20 54.49 18.44
N GLY A 982 28.67 54.44 17.19
CA GLY A 982 29.94 55.05 16.79
C GLY A 982 31.17 54.50 17.54
N ASN A 983 31.15 53.21 17.92
CA ASN A 983 32.16 52.52 18.75
C ASN A 983 32.26 52.98 20.22
N ASP A 984 31.25 53.67 20.77
CA ASP A 984 31.16 53.99 22.21
C ASP A 984 30.33 52.93 22.94
N TRP A 985 30.99 51.91 23.52
CA TRP A 985 30.31 50.83 24.25
C TRP A 985 29.56 51.35 25.48
N ARG A 986 28.26 51.11 25.49
CA ARG A 986 27.31 51.47 26.54
C ARG A 986 26.59 50.22 27.01
N GLN A 987 26.33 50.14 28.31
CA GLN A 987 25.62 49.02 28.91
C GLN A 987 24.69 49.46 30.04
N ASP A 988 23.67 48.66 30.35
CA ASP A 988 22.75 48.82 31.46
C ASP A 988 22.40 47.44 32.04
N LEU A 989 22.37 47.35 33.36
CA LEU A 989 21.82 46.22 34.09
C LEU A 989 20.71 46.75 34.98
N ARG A 990 19.50 46.22 34.84
CA ARG A 990 18.34 46.62 35.63
C ARG A 990 17.54 45.43 36.13
N ALA A 991 16.85 45.62 37.25
CA ALA A 991 15.88 44.67 37.76
C ALA A 991 14.59 45.40 38.12
N GLY A 992 13.50 44.66 38.24
CA GLY A 992 12.24 45.26 38.58
C GLY A 992 11.14 44.26 38.89
N ILE A 993 10.00 44.82 39.27
CA ILE A 993 8.75 44.11 39.47
C ILE A 993 7.68 44.74 38.59
N GLY A 994 6.77 43.93 38.08
CA GLY A 994 5.71 44.39 37.21
C GLY A 994 4.41 43.65 37.42
N LEU A 995 3.36 44.22 36.83
CA LEU A 995 2.03 43.65 36.74
C LEU A 995 1.60 43.68 35.27
N ARG A 996 1.25 42.51 34.72
CA ARG A 996 0.70 42.37 33.37
C ARG A 996 -0.76 41.98 33.46
N TRP A 997 -1.63 42.74 32.81
CA TRP A 997 -2.98 42.31 32.46
C TRP A 997 -2.99 41.88 31.00
N GLN A 998 -3.65 40.76 30.69
CA GLN A 998 -3.74 40.23 29.33
C GLN A 998 -5.15 39.76 29.02
N TRP A 999 -5.62 40.07 27.82
CA TRP A 999 -6.93 39.68 27.29
C TRP A 999 -6.75 39.03 25.92
N TRP A 1000 -7.33 37.84 25.72
CA TRP A 1000 -7.37 37.15 24.43
C TRP A 1000 -8.73 37.34 23.74
N PHE A 1001 -8.77 37.42 22.41
CA PHE A 1001 -10.01 37.64 21.66
C PHE A 1001 -9.91 37.12 20.21
N ASP A 1002 -10.99 37.30 19.43
CA ASP A 1002 -11.08 36.90 18.01
C ASP A 1002 -10.86 35.39 17.80
N ASP A 1003 -11.59 34.56 18.54
CA ASP A 1003 -11.67 33.13 18.31
C ASP A 1003 -12.88 32.78 17.41
N ASP A 1004 -12.82 31.63 16.74
CA ASP A 1004 -13.95 31.12 15.95
C ASP A 1004 -14.06 29.60 16.07
N LYS A 1005 -15.01 28.99 15.35
CA LYS A 1005 -15.24 27.54 15.36
C LYS A 1005 -13.96 26.70 15.20
N TYR A 1006 -13.00 27.12 14.37
CA TYR A 1006 -11.82 26.34 14.04
C TYR A 1006 -10.52 26.90 14.61
N ASN A 1007 -10.50 28.17 15.02
CA ASN A 1007 -9.32 28.87 15.46
C ASN A 1007 -9.45 29.25 16.93
N ALA A 1008 -8.37 29.10 17.68
CA ALA A 1008 -8.24 29.67 19.01
C ALA A 1008 -8.09 31.20 18.90
N TYR A 1009 -7.90 31.88 20.03
CA TYR A 1009 -7.75 33.33 20.07
C TYR A 1009 -6.66 33.83 19.12
N ARG A 1010 -7.06 34.59 18.11
CA ARG A 1010 -6.11 35.21 17.17
C ARG A 1010 -5.59 36.55 17.68
N GLY A 1011 -6.37 37.22 18.51
CA GLY A 1011 -6.05 38.52 19.07
C GLY A 1011 -5.58 38.43 20.51
N SER A 1012 -4.65 39.31 20.90
CA SER A 1012 -4.36 39.56 22.32
C SER A 1012 -4.04 41.03 22.59
N LEU A 1013 -4.48 41.53 23.74
CA LEU A 1013 -4.14 42.85 24.27
C LEU A 1013 -3.42 42.64 25.61
N LYS A 1014 -2.19 43.14 25.72
CA LYS A 1014 -1.39 43.11 26.93
C LYS A 1014 -1.12 44.53 27.42
N VAL A 1015 -1.36 44.76 28.70
CA VAL A 1015 -0.99 46.01 29.38
C VAL A 1015 -0.07 45.65 30.53
N ARG A 1016 1.14 46.20 30.53
CA ARG A 1016 2.14 45.97 31.56
C ARG A 1016 2.55 47.27 32.23
N THR A 1017 2.63 47.24 33.55
CA THR A 1017 3.20 48.33 34.36
C THR A 1017 4.36 47.78 35.16
N GLU A 1018 5.54 48.36 35.03
CA GLU A 1018 6.78 47.88 35.64
C GLU A 1018 7.45 48.99 36.43
N TYR A 1019 7.87 48.72 37.65
CA TYR A 1019 8.87 49.55 38.31
C TYR A 1019 10.26 49.00 37.97
N GLN A 1020 11.10 49.83 37.37
CA GLN A 1020 12.44 49.46 36.92
C GLN A 1020 13.50 50.21 37.75
N GLN A 1021 14.49 49.47 38.22
CA GLN A 1021 15.64 49.99 38.98
C GLN A 1021 16.95 49.67 38.25
N GLY A 1022 17.69 50.71 37.86
CA GLY A 1022 19.04 50.59 37.33
C GLY A 1022 20.02 50.14 38.41
N LEU A 1023 20.66 49.00 38.18
CA LEU A 1023 21.66 48.40 39.08
C LEU A 1023 23.09 48.83 38.70
N GLY A 1024 23.33 49.13 37.42
CA GLY A 1024 24.63 49.59 36.94
C GLY A 1024 24.64 49.87 35.44
N GLY A 1025 25.71 50.49 34.95
CA GLY A 1025 25.86 50.88 33.55
C GLY A 1025 25.76 52.38 33.29
N ASN A 1026 26.01 52.78 32.04
CA ASN A 1026 26.05 54.14 31.52
C ASN A 1026 25.06 54.36 30.36
N LEU A 1027 24.40 53.31 29.85
CA LEU A 1027 23.50 53.41 28.71
C LEU A 1027 22.26 54.26 29.03
N TYR A 1028 21.72 54.14 30.24
CA TYR A 1028 20.58 54.94 30.69
C TYR A 1028 20.84 55.71 31.99
N GLU A 1029 22.12 55.94 32.32
CA GLU A 1029 22.54 56.75 33.47
C GLU A 1029 21.87 56.35 34.80
N ARG A 1030 21.63 55.04 34.99
CA ARG A 1030 20.97 54.45 36.19
C ARG A 1030 19.59 55.04 36.50
N ALA A 1031 18.84 55.45 35.47
CA ALA A 1031 17.49 55.95 35.68
C ALA A 1031 16.57 54.88 36.26
N ASN A 1032 15.75 55.30 37.23
CA ASN A 1032 14.71 54.49 37.84
C ASN A 1032 13.33 55.06 37.49
N GLY A 1033 12.30 54.22 37.46
CA GLY A 1033 10.94 54.71 37.41
C GLY A 1033 9.93 53.68 36.92
N VAL A 1034 8.75 54.17 36.56
CA VAL A 1034 7.64 53.34 36.09
C VAL A 1034 7.62 53.31 34.57
N LEU A 1035 7.66 52.10 34.00
CA LEU A 1035 7.39 51.82 32.60
C LEU A 1035 5.94 51.38 32.43
N LEU A 1036 5.26 51.92 31.42
CA LEU A 1036 3.96 51.45 30.95
C LEU A 1036 4.14 50.91 29.53
N GLY A 1037 3.64 49.71 29.27
CA GLY A 1037 3.63 49.09 27.95
C GLY A 1037 2.23 48.61 27.58
N VAL A 1038 1.82 48.85 26.35
CA VAL A 1038 0.60 48.32 25.75
C VAL A 1038 0.98 47.61 24.46
N GLU A 1039 0.54 46.37 24.27
CA GLU A 1039 0.79 45.56 23.09
C GLU A 1039 -0.54 44.95 22.62
N LEU A 1040 -0.92 45.22 21.38
CA LEU A 1040 -2.07 44.64 20.71
C LEU A 1040 -1.58 43.84 19.51
N THR A 1041 -1.92 42.55 19.47
CA THR A 1041 -1.57 41.64 18.37
C THR A 1041 -2.84 41.03 17.81
N PHE A 1042 -3.00 40.95 16.49
CA PHE A 1042 -4.11 40.25 15.83
C PHE A 1042 -3.70 39.67 14.47
#